data_AF-A0A388KY40-F1
#
_entry.id   AF-A0A388KY40-F1
#
_cell.length_a   1.000
_cell.length_b   1.000
_cell.length_c   1.000
_cell.angle_alpha   90.00
_cell.angle_beta   90.00
_cell.angle_gamma   90.00
#
_symmetry.space_group_name_H-M   'P 1'
#
loop_
_entity.id
_entity.type
_entity.pdbx_description
1 polymer ?
#
loop_
_entity_poly.entity_id
_entity_poly.type
_entity_poly.pdbx_seq_one_letter_code
_entity_poly.pdbx_strand_id
1 'polypeptide(L)'
;MELDREQRGVMQFMTTFYHYLNRDSAMQDEQGQELGRYSLEDNAVFMEEEYRAFYRLVVDVRMGGSQERAHVYHLATVLYKTMNYLEKEAHMEVPTEDAERNLEVEAKAALIVPYNILPLETPEDSNAPIMQLPQVRSAVGQIRNTTNLPYPREAAIECQPRPNWDIMDWLGFMFGFQKDNVRNQREHVVMLLASMTSRVAAEVSAAPGNIGPEVEARAVKALVNKTVENYVQWCTFFKMSPNLFPPEGRDHAQFDMICVCLYFLMWGEAANVRLLGECLCYIYFHLLKDVQVLLSPSAGSMPWATLKTKSGYAGQGGQRNGGPYAFLEEVIQPIHAVAWQEAENSQKGKAPYRTWRTYDDLNEFFWTSRCLELGWPWRLEHGFFAKPIPNKPRTDTIDCFPRFKGKRKSDDHKPLLPTGENSGGGEAKPVRQGDRCGKTLFVEHRTLWHVFRSFSRMWLFLAVALQAMIIIEWEGSITSEKTWSKMLSIMCTISGAQFLQVLVDTFMLIGAYGSLKVSHVVRLFCKFFVNLAWFLALTGAYYLRMNPGNSPSGLQRVLIILLTVVYLGLTAVGATLFRIPLFRNFIDREGCTRFFLIRIFKWWYQARLYVGRGMYETTFAYIKYSLFWIVLLILKIGVSYQYQVKPLISPTKTIISLDFDEAKCAIVYKWKDVISCRRDHVGTLLALWAPVVMVYLMDTMLWYSAMESIVGIVGGAKQRLGEVKFPFTTHTLSLLKS
;
A
#
# COMPACT_ATOMS: atom_id res chain seq x y z
N MET A 1 -36.51 -16.42 -18.11
CA MET A 1 -37.32 -15.19 -17.90
C MET A 1 -37.74 -14.96 -16.44
N GLU A 2 -37.38 -15.87 -15.54
CA GLU A 2 -37.75 -15.89 -14.11
C GLU A 2 -36.74 -15.21 -13.16
N LEU A 3 -35.56 -14.84 -13.68
CA LEU A 3 -34.55 -14.09 -12.91
C LEU A 3 -34.91 -12.59 -12.83
N ASP A 4 -34.41 -11.95 -11.77
CA ASP A 4 -34.64 -10.55 -11.42
C ASP A 4 -34.44 -9.59 -12.61
N ARG A 5 -35.57 -9.10 -13.15
CA ARG A 5 -35.62 -8.24 -14.35
C ARG A 5 -35.24 -6.79 -14.05
N GLU A 6 -35.08 -6.42 -12.78
CA GLU A 6 -34.88 -5.04 -12.38
C GLU A 6 -33.42 -4.58 -12.56
N GLN A 7 -32.47 -5.52 -12.65
CA GLN A 7 -31.06 -5.18 -12.88
C GLN A 7 -30.77 -4.87 -14.35
N ARG A 8 -30.28 -3.64 -14.60
CA ARG A 8 -29.93 -3.14 -15.94
C ARG A 8 -29.00 -4.08 -16.73
N GLY A 9 -28.04 -4.72 -16.08
CA GLY A 9 -27.11 -5.66 -16.72
C GLY A 9 -27.81 -6.92 -17.25
N VAL A 10 -28.75 -7.47 -16.48
CA VAL A 10 -29.55 -8.63 -16.88
C VAL A 10 -30.43 -8.28 -18.08
N MET A 11 -31.05 -7.10 -18.07
CA MET A 11 -31.88 -6.64 -19.19
C MET A 11 -31.07 -6.48 -20.48
N GLN A 12 -29.87 -5.89 -20.42
CA GLN A 12 -28.98 -5.76 -21.58
C GLN A 12 -28.57 -7.11 -22.16
N PHE A 13 -28.22 -8.08 -21.30
CA PHE A 13 -27.92 -9.44 -21.73
C PHE A 13 -29.12 -10.08 -22.43
N MET A 14 -30.31 -10.01 -21.83
CA MET A 14 -31.54 -10.60 -22.39
C MET A 14 -31.90 -10.00 -23.75
N THR A 15 -31.85 -8.68 -23.89
CA THR A 15 -32.11 -8.03 -25.19
C THR A 15 -31.10 -8.45 -26.24
N THR A 16 -29.82 -8.54 -25.89
CA THR A 16 -28.76 -8.97 -26.81
C THR A 16 -28.94 -10.44 -27.21
N PHE A 17 -29.25 -11.31 -26.25
CA PHE A 17 -29.49 -12.72 -26.49
C PHE A 17 -30.72 -12.96 -27.36
N TYR A 18 -31.80 -12.20 -27.14
CA TYR A 18 -32.99 -12.25 -27.98
C TYR A 18 -32.71 -11.80 -29.43
N HIS A 19 -31.92 -10.74 -29.62
CA HIS A 19 -31.47 -10.33 -30.95
C HIS A 19 -30.58 -11.38 -31.62
N TYR A 20 -29.73 -12.05 -30.85
CA TYR A 20 -28.91 -13.15 -31.36
C TYR A 20 -29.78 -14.31 -31.85
N LEU A 21 -30.75 -14.76 -31.04
CA LEU A 21 -31.69 -15.83 -31.43
C LEU A 21 -32.46 -15.49 -32.70
N ASN A 22 -33.01 -14.27 -32.80
CA ASN A 22 -33.76 -13.83 -33.98
C ASN A 22 -32.89 -13.71 -35.24
N ARG A 23 -31.62 -13.34 -35.07
CA ARG A 23 -30.66 -13.29 -36.18
C ARG A 23 -30.30 -14.68 -36.64
N ASP A 24 -30.07 -15.60 -35.71
CA ASP A 24 -29.70 -16.98 -36.02
C ASP A 24 -30.85 -17.72 -36.71
N SER A 25 -32.09 -17.53 -36.24
CA SER A 25 -33.28 -18.05 -36.91
C SER A 25 -33.44 -17.47 -38.32
N ALA A 26 -33.22 -16.17 -38.51
CA ALA A 26 -33.30 -15.55 -39.83
C ALA A 26 -32.18 -16.03 -40.79
N MET A 27 -30.98 -16.29 -40.28
CA MET A 27 -29.87 -16.84 -41.07
C MET A 27 -30.12 -18.29 -41.48
N GLN A 28 -30.76 -19.09 -40.62
CA GLN A 28 -31.14 -20.47 -40.90
C GLN A 28 -32.28 -20.54 -41.93
N ASP A 29 -33.26 -19.64 -41.83
CA ASP A 29 -34.33 -19.48 -42.83
C ASP A 29 -33.78 -19.11 -44.22
N GLU A 30 -32.76 -18.25 -44.29
CA GLU A 30 -32.09 -17.85 -45.55
C GLU A 30 -31.24 -18.98 -46.17
N GLN A 31 -30.73 -19.92 -45.37
CA GLN A 31 -29.92 -21.06 -45.83
C GLN A 31 -30.74 -22.24 -46.35
N GLY A 32 -32.09 -22.15 -46.32
CA GLY A 32 -32.96 -23.23 -46.78
C GLY A 32 -32.92 -24.49 -45.90
N GLN A 33 -32.35 -24.38 -44.69
CA GLN A 33 -32.62 -25.35 -43.62
C GLN A 33 -34.02 -25.06 -43.12
N GLU A 34 -35.02 -25.80 -43.63
CA GLU A 34 -36.33 -25.81 -43.01
C GLU A 34 -36.15 -26.28 -41.55
N LEU A 35 -36.12 -25.35 -40.59
CA LEU A 35 -36.69 -25.65 -39.29
C LEU A 35 -38.18 -25.91 -39.57
N GLY A 36 -38.50 -27.17 -39.88
CA GLY A 36 -39.83 -27.68 -39.65
C GLY A 36 -40.23 -27.19 -38.26
N ARG A 37 -41.46 -26.72 -38.09
CA ARG A 37 -42.00 -26.35 -36.78
C ARG A 37 -41.91 -27.58 -35.87
N TYR A 38 -40.75 -27.79 -35.27
CA TYR A 38 -40.53 -28.87 -34.32
C TYR A 38 -41.50 -28.60 -33.20
N SER A 39 -42.40 -29.55 -32.97
CA SER A 39 -43.28 -29.46 -31.82
C SER A 39 -42.42 -29.43 -30.55
N LEU A 40 -43.01 -28.98 -29.45
CA LEU A 40 -42.35 -29.08 -28.14
C LEU A 40 -41.95 -30.53 -27.84
N GLU A 41 -42.72 -31.50 -28.31
CA GLU A 41 -42.45 -32.95 -28.20
C GLU A 41 -41.21 -33.35 -29.03
N ASP A 42 -41.10 -32.92 -30.29
CA ASP A 42 -39.95 -33.26 -31.14
C ASP A 42 -38.63 -32.70 -30.58
N ASN A 43 -38.68 -31.47 -30.03
CA ASN A 43 -37.52 -30.85 -29.38
C ASN A 43 -37.14 -31.56 -28.09
N ALA A 44 -38.12 -32.04 -27.32
CA ALA A 44 -37.88 -32.81 -26.11
C ALA A 44 -37.18 -34.14 -26.43
N VAL A 45 -37.70 -34.88 -27.43
CA VAL A 45 -37.10 -36.14 -27.90
C VAL A 45 -35.69 -35.94 -28.45
N PHE A 46 -35.47 -34.87 -29.25
CA PHE A 46 -34.13 -34.54 -29.74
C PHE A 46 -33.14 -34.27 -28.60
N MET A 47 -33.55 -33.50 -27.60
CA MET A 47 -32.70 -33.20 -26.43
C MET A 47 -32.46 -34.42 -25.54
N GLU A 48 -33.41 -35.36 -25.46
CA GLU A 48 -33.25 -36.65 -24.78
C GLU A 48 -32.18 -37.51 -25.47
N GLU A 49 -32.23 -37.62 -26.80
CA GLU A 49 -31.23 -38.35 -27.59
C GLU A 49 -29.83 -37.74 -27.45
N GLU A 50 -29.73 -36.41 -27.55
CA GLU A 50 -28.48 -35.67 -27.37
C GLU A 50 -27.93 -35.81 -25.94
N TYR A 51 -28.77 -35.72 -24.91
CA TYR A 51 -28.34 -35.95 -23.52
C TYR A 51 -27.81 -37.37 -23.34
N ARG A 52 -28.48 -38.39 -23.87
CA ARG A 52 -28.03 -39.79 -23.78
C ARG A 52 -26.77 -40.06 -24.59
N ALA A 53 -26.61 -39.43 -25.75
CA ALA A 53 -25.38 -39.49 -26.54
C ALA A 53 -24.21 -38.83 -25.79
N PHE A 54 -24.45 -37.65 -25.22
CA PHE A 54 -23.48 -36.92 -24.42
C PHE A 54 -23.11 -37.67 -23.13
N TYR A 55 -24.09 -38.25 -22.43
CA TYR A 55 -23.86 -39.04 -21.22
C TYR A 55 -22.97 -40.26 -21.48
N ARG A 56 -23.21 -40.98 -22.59
CA ARG A 56 -22.35 -42.10 -23.01
C ARG A 56 -20.90 -41.65 -23.19
N LEU A 57 -20.69 -40.49 -23.80
CA LEU A 57 -19.38 -39.87 -23.90
C LEU A 57 -18.80 -39.57 -22.51
N VAL A 58 -19.57 -38.91 -21.64
CA VAL A 58 -19.15 -38.47 -20.29
C VAL A 58 -18.74 -39.63 -19.38
N VAL A 59 -19.43 -40.78 -19.45
CA VAL A 59 -19.10 -41.99 -18.69
C VAL A 59 -17.79 -42.62 -19.17
N ASP A 60 -17.53 -42.57 -20.49
CA ASP A 60 -16.33 -43.11 -21.12
C ASP A 60 -15.13 -42.13 -21.09
N VAL A 61 -15.36 -40.84 -20.80
CA VAL A 61 -14.32 -39.82 -20.74
C VAL A 61 -13.37 -40.08 -19.56
N ARG A 62 -12.27 -40.77 -19.87
CA ARG A 62 -10.99 -40.70 -19.12
C ARG A 62 -10.12 -39.51 -19.55
N MET A 63 -10.60 -38.69 -20.48
CA MET A 63 -9.80 -37.69 -21.17
C MET A 63 -9.92 -36.32 -20.51
N GLY A 64 -8.77 -35.73 -20.16
CA GLY A 64 -8.64 -34.32 -19.83
C GLY A 64 -8.22 -34.00 -18.38
N GLY A 65 -7.83 -32.75 -18.17
CA GLY A 65 -7.53 -32.20 -16.85
C GLY A 65 -8.76 -32.07 -15.95
N SER A 66 -8.57 -31.86 -14.64
CA SER A 66 -9.66 -31.71 -13.66
C SER A 66 -10.69 -30.62 -14.05
N GLN A 67 -10.24 -29.49 -14.61
CA GLN A 67 -11.13 -28.41 -15.08
C GLN A 67 -11.97 -28.79 -16.30
N GLU A 68 -11.39 -29.52 -17.25
CA GLU A 68 -12.11 -29.99 -18.45
C GLU A 68 -13.21 -30.98 -18.05
N ARG A 69 -12.90 -31.89 -17.13
CA ARG A 69 -13.90 -32.81 -16.54
C ARG A 69 -15.01 -32.04 -15.81
N ALA A 70 -14.68 -30.98 -15.06
CA ALA A 70 -15.67 -30.14 -14.40
C ALA A 70 -16.63 -29.48 -15.40
N HIS A 71 -16.09 -28.94 -16.50
CA HIS A 71 -16.89 -28.33 -17.56
C HIS A 71 -17.80 -29.35 -18.24
N VAL A 72 -17.29 -30.55 -18.51
CA VAL A 72 -18.07 -31.64 -19.12
C VAL A 72 -19.21 -32.09 -18.22
N TYR A 73 -18.98 -32.29 -16.91
CA TYR A 73 -20.07 -32.62 -15.98
C TYR A 73 -21.06 -31.47 -15.79
N HIS A 74 -20.58 -30.22 -15.77
CA HIS A 74 -21.47 -29.06 -15.73
C HIS A 74 -22.36 -28.99 -16.96
N LEU A 75 -21.80 -29.22 -18.15
CA LEU A 75 -22.53 -29.25 -19.41
C LEU A 75 -23.57 -30.37 -19.42
N ALA A 76 -23.22 -31.59 -18.96
CA ALA A 76 -24.17 -32.70 -18.81
C ALA A 76 -25.34 -32.32 -17.89
N THR A 77 -25.05 -31.64 -16.78
CA THR A 77 -26.09 -31.18 -15.83
C THR A 77 -26.99 -30.12 -16.46
N VAL A 78 -26.43 -29.20 -17.25
CA VAL A 78 -27.19 -28.15 -17.97
C VAL A 78 -28.05 -28.75 -19.08
N LEU A 79 -27.52 -29.73 -19.83
CA LEU A 79 -28.26 -30.47 -20.85
C LEU A 79 -29.46 -31.21 -20.24
N TYR A 80 -29.26 -31.92 -19.12
CA TYR A 80 -30.35 -32.57 -18.39
C TYR A 80 -31.40 -31.56 -17.90
N LYS A 81 -30.99 -30.43 -17.34
CA LYS A 81 -31.94 -29.36 -16.91
C LYS A 81 -32.76 -28.82 -18.07
N THR A 82 -32.14 -28.69 -19.24
CA THR A 82 -32.81 -28.21 -20.45
C THR A 82 -33.81 -29.25 -20.98
N MET A 83 -33.39 -30.52 -21.05
CA MET A 83 -34.24 -31.67 -21.40
C MET A 83 -35.46 -31.77 -20.47
N ASN A 84 -35.24 -31.78 -19.15
CA ASN A 84 -36.28 -31.85 -18.12
C ASN A 84 -37.26 -30.66 -18.19
N TYR A 85 -36.76 -29.46 -18.54
CA TYR A 85 -37.63 -28.31 -18.75
C TYR A 85 -38.54 -28.51 -19.97
N LEU A 86 -37.98 -28.97 -21.10
CA LEU A 86 -38.74 -29.19 -22.34
C LEU A 86 -39.77 -30.31 -22.19
N GLU A 87 -39.42 -31.43 -21.56
CA GLU A 87 -40.33 -32.55 -21.31
C GLU A 87 -41.52 -32.13 -20.42
N LYS A 88 -41.27 -31.29 -19.40
CA LYS A 88 -42.33 -30.74 -18.55
C LYS A 88 -43.28 -29.80 -19.30
N GLU A 89 -42.73 -28.93 -20.14
CA GLU A 89 -43.53 -28.03 -20.98
C GLU A 89 -44.30 -28.79 -22.06
N ALA A 90 -43.78 -29.94 -22.53
CA ALA A 90 -44.44 -30.85 -23.46
C ALA A 90 -45.44 -31.81 -22.77
N HIS A 91 -45.62 -31.74 -21.45
CA HIS A 91 -46.44 -32.66 -20.65
C HIS A 91 -46.02 -34.15 -20.77
N MET A 92 -44.74 -34.41 -21.01
CA MET A 92 -44.14 -35.75 -21.05
C MET A 92 -43.56 -36.11 -19.67
N GLU A 93 -43.57 -37.41 -19.33
CA GLU A 93 -42.90 -37.89 -18.11
C GLU A 93 -41.40 -38.09 -18.35
N VAL A 94 -40.57 -37.50 -17.48
CA VAL A 94 -39.11 -37.67 -17.50
C VAL A 94 -38.77 -39.14 -17.18
N PRO A 95 -38.00 -39.86 -18.02
CA PRO A 95 -37.59 -41.23 -17.72
C PRO A 95 -36.81 -41.33 -16.41
N THR A 96 -37.18 -42.28 -15.54
CA THR A 96 -36.52 -42.48 -14.23
C THR A 96 -35.03 -42.82 -14.36
N GLU A 97 -34.63 -43.53 -15.41
CA GLU A 97 -33.22 -43.84 -15.68
C GLU A 97 -32.37 -42.59 -15.93
N ASP A 98 -32.90 -41.59 -16.65
CA ASP A 98 -32.14 -40.37 -16.96
C ASP A 98 -32.00 -39.46 -15.74
N ALA A 99 -32.96 -39.50 -14.81
CA ALA A 99 -32.84 -38.87 -13.50
C ALA A 99 -31.73 -39.51 -12.66
N GLU A 100 -31.63 -40.85 -12.64
CA GLU A 100 -30.55 -41.57 -11.95
C GLU A 100 -29.18 -41.28 -12.57
N ARG A 101 -29.08 -41.25 -13.91
CA ARG A 101 -27.86 -40.88 -14.64
C ARG A 101 -27.39 -39.47 -14.30
N ASN A 102 -28.31 -38.51 -14.23
CA ASN A 102 -27.95 -37.15 -13.82
C ASN A 102 -27.49 -37.10 -12.36
N LEU A 103 -28.09 -37.88 -11.46
CA LEU A 103 -27.64 -37.98 -10.07
C LEU A 103 -26.20 -38.51 -9.97
N GLU A 104 -25.83 -39.48 -10.81
CA GLU A 104 -24.46 -39.99 -10.91
C GLU A 104 -23.49 -38.92 -11.43
N VAL A 105 -23.89 -38.15 -12.47
CA VAL A 105 -23.09 -37.03 -12.99
C VAL A 105 -22.90 -35.95 -11.93
N GLU A 106 -23.95 -35.59 -11.20
CA GLU A 106 -23.88 -34.60 -10.12
C GLU A 106 -22.99 -35.08 -8.97
N ALA A 107 -23.05 -36.37 -8.62
CA ALA A 107 -22.16 -36.96 -7.63
C ALA A 107 -20.69 -36.91 -8.10
N LYS A 108 -20.41 -37.23 -9.36
CA LYS A 108 -19.05 -37.12 -9.95
C LYS A 108 -18.58 -35.67 -10.07
N ALA A 109 -19.47 -34.74 -10.43
CA ALA A 109 -19.20 -33.31 -10.48
C ALA A 109 -18.85 -32.75 -9.10
N ALA A 110 -19.55 -33.20 -8.06
CA ALA A 110 -19.31 -32.80 -6.68
C ALA A 110 -17.93 -33.25 -6.13
N LEU A 111 -17.34 -34.29 -6.73
CA LEU A 111 -15.97 -34.70 -6.42
C LEU A 111 -14.93 -33.74 -7.02
N ILE A 112 -15.25 -32.99 -8.08
CA ILE A 112 -14.31 -32.05 -8.68
C ILE A 112 -14.40 -30.70 -7.97
N VAL A 113 -13.34 -30.37 -7.22
CA VAL A 113 -13.24 -29.08 -6.53
C VAL A 113 -12.40 -28.11 -7.39
N PRO A 114 -12.92 -26.93 -7.73
CA PRO A 114 -12.14 -25.93 -8.46
C PRO A 114 -10.97 -25.44 -7.60
N TYR A 115 -9.83 -25.24 -8.25
CA TYR A 115 -8.61 -24.67 -7.68
C TYR A 115 -8.01 -23.64 -8.63
N ASN A 116 -7.21 -22.70 -8.12
CA ASN A 116 -6.57 -21.67 -8.95
C ASN A 116 -5.25 -22.15 -9.58
N ILE A 117 -4.40 -22.77 -8.76
CA ILE A 117 -3.03 -23.18 -9.09
C ILE A 117 -2.76 -24.60 -8.60
N LEU A 118 -3.14 -24.91 -7.34
CA LEU A 118 -2.77 -26.17 -6.69
C LEU A 118 -4.01 -27.03 -6.39
N PRO A 119 -4.05 -28.27 -6.90
CA PRO A 119 -5.15 -29.18 -6.63
C PRO A 119 -4.88 -29.87 -5.27
N LEU A 120 -5.57 -29.42 -4.21
CA LEU A 120 -5.27 -29.81 -2.81
C LEU A 120 -6.37 -30.63 -2.13
N GLU A 121 -7.56 -30.68 -2.72
CA GLU A 121 -8.79 -31.11 -2.04
C GLU A 121 -9.09 -32.60 -2.29
N THR A 122 -8.89 -33.11 -3.50
CA THR A 122 -9.25 -34.49 -3.85
C THR A 122 -8.07 -35.47 -3.78
N PRO A 123 -8.30 -36.78 -3.57
CA PRO A 123 -7.24 -37.78 -3.61
C PRO A 123 -6.57 -37.90 -4.99
N GLU A 124 -7.34 -37.76 -6.08
CA GLU A 124 -6.82 -37.79 -7.46
C GLU A 124 -5.83 -36.64 -7.73
N ASP A 125 -6.06 -35.50 -7.09
CA ASP A 125 -5.23 -34.31 -7.19
C ASP A 125 -3.80 -34.51 -6.65
N SER A 126 -3.62 -35.46 -5.73
CA SER A 126 -2.30 -35.77 -5.15
C SER A 126 -1.31 -36.31 -6.19
N ASN A 127 -1.81 -36.81 -7.33
CA ASN A 127 -0.99 -37.31 -8.43
C ASN A 127 -0.59 -36.22 -9.43
N ALA A 128 -1.10 -34.98 -9.29
CA ALA A 128 -0.78 -33.89 -10.20
C ALA A 128 0.74 -33.60 -10.22
N PRO A 129 1.35 -33.31 -11.39
CA PRO A 129 2.80 -33.11 -11.51
C PRO A 129 3.35 -32.02 -10.56
N ILE A 130 2.57 -30.98 -10.29
CA ILE A 130 2.96 -29.89 -9.38
C ILE A 130 3.01 -30.35 -7.91
N MET A 131 2.20 -31.34 -7.52
CA MET A 131 2.16 -31.90 -6.17
C MET A 131 3.33 -32.86 -5.91
N GLN A 132 3.99 -33.36 -6.96
CA GLN A 132 5.17 -34.20 -6.86
C GLN A 132 6.45 -33.40 -6.52
N LEU A 133 6.40 -32.08 -6.61
CA LEU A 133 7.53 -31.23 -6.26
C LEU A 133 7.84 -31.34 -4.75
N PRO A 134 9.09 -31.66 -4.36
CA PRO A 134 9.46 -31.83 -2.95
C PRO A 134 9.10 -30.61 -2.09
N GLN A 135 9.25 -29.40 -2.64
CA GLN A 135 8.96 -28.14 -1.94
C GLN A 135 7.46 -27.98 -1.66
N VAL A 136 6.61 -28.36 -2.61
CA VAL A 136 5.16 -28.30 -2.47
C VAL A 136 4.70 -29.37 -1.49
N ARG A 137 5.22 -30.59 -1.60
CA ARG A 137 4.91 -31.69 -0.67
C ARG A 137 5.29 -31.36 0.78
N SER A 138 6.46 -30.76 0.99
CA SER A 138 6.90 -30.28 2.30
C SER A 138 5.96 -29.19 2.83
N ALA A 139 5.62 -28.18 2.02
CA ALA A 139 4.73 -27.11 2.42
C ALA A 139 3.33 -27.61 2.81
N VAL A 140 2.77 -28.54 2.02
CA VAL A 140 1.48 -29.19 2.34
C VAL A 140 1.57 -30.01 3.63
N GLY A 141 2.67 -30.73 3.84
CA GLY A 141 2.91 -31.49 5.08
C GLY A 141 2.92 -30.61 6.33
N GLN A 142 3.52 -29.42 6.25
CA GLN A 142 3.58 -28.47 7.36
C GLN A 142 2.20 -27.88 7.71
N ILE A 143 1.39 -27.55 6.70
CA ILE A 143 0.03 -27.02 6.91
C ILE A 143 -0.92 -28.11 7.43
N ARG A 144 -0.69 -29.37 7.06
CA ARG A 144 -1.44 -30.54 7.55
C ARG A 144 -1.02 -31.02 8.95
N ASN A 145 -0.03 -30.39 9.59
CA ASN A 145 0.35 -30.73 10.97
C ASN A 145 -0.70 -30.22 11.97
N THR A 146 -1.74 -31.01 12.21
CA THR A 146 -2.86 -30.70 13.12
C THR A 146 -2.76 -31.41 14.47
N THR A 147 -1.56 -31.91 14.82
CA THR A 147 -1.31 -32.63 16.07
C THR A 147 -1.71 -31.79 17.29
N ASN A 148 -2.46 -32.39 18.23
CA ASN A 148 -2.90 -31.76 19.49
C ASN A 148 -3.75 -30.47 19.33
N LEU A 149 -4.30 -30.16 18.16
CA LEU A 149 -5.29 -29.08 18.04
C LEU A 149 -6.58 -29.44 18.77
N PRO A 150 -7.24 -28.50 19.46
CA PRO A 150 -8.53 -28.75 20.10
C PRO A 150 -9.61 -28.95 19.04
N TYR A 151 -10.34 -30.06 19.13
CA TYR A 151 -11.45 -30.39 18.25
C TYR A 151 -12.78 -30.39 19.00
N PRO A 152 -13.88 -29.95 18.38
CA PRO A 152 -15.22 -30.17 18.91
C PRO A 152 -15.57 -31.65 18.77
N ARG A 153 -15.81 -32.36 19.87
CA ARG A 153 -16.43 -33.70 19.79
C ARG A 153 -17.84 -33.66 19.22
N GLU A 154 -18.55 -32.53 19.37
CA GLU A 154 -19.93 -32.33 18.88
C GLU A 154 -19.99 -31.97 17.38
N ALA A 155 -18.98 -31.28 16.83
CA ALA A 155 -18.89 -31.02 15.38
C ALA A 155 -18.33 -32.21 14.58
N ALA A 156 -17.86 -33.28 15.24
CA ALA A 156 -17.51 -34.52 14.56
C ALA A 156 -18.71 -35.14 13.82
N ILE A 157 -19.94 -34.82 14.25
CA ILE A 157 -21.19 -35.25 13.61
C ILE A 157 -21.54 -34.35 12.40
N GLU A 158 -21.35 -33.04 12.49
CA GLU A 158 -21.62 -32.08 11.39
C GLU A 158 -20.52 -32.00 10.33
N CYS A 159 -19.26 -32.25 10.70
CA CYS A 159 -18.11 -31.95 9.86
C CYS A 159 -17.24 -33.14 9.49
N GLN A 160 -17.53 -34.37 9.95
CA GLN A 160 -16.77 -35.63 9.73
C GLN A 160 -15.33 -35.37 9.25
N PRO A 161 -14.31 -35.36 10.14
CA PRO A 161 -12.98 -34.88 9.78
C PRO A 161 -12.52 -35.49 8.46
N ARG A 162 -12.50 -34.65 7.41
CA ARG A 162 -12.09 -35.08 6.08
C ARG A 162 -10.65 -35.57 6.17
N PRO A 163 -10.25 -36.59 5.39
CA PRO A 163 -8.89 -37.13 5.43
C PRO A 163 -7.78 -36.09 5.17
N ASN A 164 -8.13 -34.91 4.63
CA ASN A 164 -7.21 -33.83 4.29
C ASN A 164 -7.34 -32.57 5.18
N TRP A 165 -7.96 -32.65 6.36
CA TRP A 165 -8.15 -31.49 7.24
C TRP A 165 -6.82 -30.86 7.65
N ASP A 166 -6.72 -29.53 7.54
CA ASP A 166 -5.49 -28.80 7.84
C ASP A 166 -5.66 -27.61 8.81
N ILE A 167 -4.57 -26.91 9.11
CA ILE A 167 -4.58 -25.73 10.01
C ILE A 167 -5.52 -24.63 9.49
N MET A 168 -5.65 -24.47 8.16
CA MET A 168 -6.50 -23.44 7.55
C MET A 168 -7.97 -23.75 7.74
N ASP A 169 -8.37 -25.03 7.62
CA ASP A 169 -9.74 -25.48 7.93
C ASP A 169 -10.07 -25.27 9.40
N TRP A 170 -9.13 -25.61 10.30
CA TRP A 170 -9.30 -25.40 11.74
C TRP A 170 -9.54 -23.92 12.04
N LEU A 171 -8.67 -23.02 11.55
CA LEU A 171 -8.84 -21.57 11.73
C LEU A 171 -10.14 -21.05 11.08
N GLY A 172 -10.45 -21.52 9.87
CA GLY A 172 -11.69 -21.24 9.16
C GLY A 172 -12.92 -21.50 10.02
N PHE A 173 -12.93 -22.65 10.67
CA PHE A 173 -14.01 -23.08 11.55
C PHE A 173 -14.04 -22.31 12.89
N MET A 174 -12.88 -22.07 13.53
CA MET A 174 -12.80 -21.38 14.82
C MET A 174 -13.28 -19.91 14.75
N PHE A 175 -12.97 -19.25 13.64
CA PHE A 175 -13.18 -17.81 13.45
C PHE A 175 -14.33 -17.48 12.48
N GLY A 176 -14.88 -18.48 11.78
CA GLY A 176 -15.98 -18.29 10.84
C GLY A 176 -15.58 -17.60 9.54
N PHE A 177 -14.38 -17.86 9.04
CA PHE A 177 -13.92 -17.36 7.74
C PHE A 177 -14.73 -17.99 6.59
N GLN A 178 -14.83 -17.27 5.47
CA GLN A 178 -15.45 -17.72 4.22
C GLN A 178 -14.70 -18.94 3.68
N LYS A 179 -15.43 -19.97 3.25
CA LYS A 179 -14.86 -21.22 2.71
C LYS A 179 -13.96 -20.96 1.50
N ASP A 180 -14.37 -20.06 0.61
CA ASP A 180 -13.59 -19.73 -0.59
C ASP A 180 -12.33 -18.92 -0.25
N ASN A 181 -12.38 -18.08 0.79
CA ASN A 181 -11.19 -17.39 1.29
C ASN A 181 -10.18 -18.41 1.85
N VAL A 182 -10.64 -19.37 2.65
CA VAL A 182 -9.79 -20.44 3.20
C VAL A 182 -9.10 -21.21 2.07
N ARG A 183 -9.84 -21.63 1.04
CA ARG A 183 -9.30 -22.34 -0.13
C ARG A 183 -8.27 -21.50 -0.90
N ASN A 184 -8.62 -20.26 -1.23
CA ASN A 184 -7.73 -19.37 -1.97
C ASN A 184 -6.44 -19.05 -1.20
N GLN A 185 -6.55 -18.73 0.09
CA GLN A 185 -5.39 -18.43 0.91
C GLN A 185 -4.54 -19.68 1.21
N ARG A 186 -5.14 -20.87 1.25
CA ARG A 186 -4.39 -22.13 1.39
C ARG A 186 -3.41 -22.30 0.24
N GLU A 187 -3.89 -22.20 -1.00
CA GLU A 187 -3.02 -22.28 -2.19
C GLU A 187 -1.91 -21.21 -2.15
N HIS A 188 -2.28 -19.99 -1.77
CA HIS A 188 -1.33 -18.87 -1.65
C HIS A 188 -0.22 -19.15 -0.63
N VAL A 189 -0.58 -19.61 0.57
CA VAL A 189 0.37 -19.92 1.65
C VAL A 189 1.26 -21.10 1.27
N VAL A 190 0.72 -22.15 0.66
CA VAL A 190 1.52 -23.28 0.15
C VAL A 190 2.56 -22.80 -0.86
N MET A 191 2.17 -21.95 -1.82
CA MET A 191 3.09 -21.41 -2.81
C MET A 191 4.18 -20.51 -2.21
N LEU A 192 3.81 -19.65 -1.25
CA LEU A 192 4.78 -18.82 -0.53
C LEU A 192 5.78 -19.67 0.25
N LEU A 193 5.29 -20.67 0.97
CA LEU A 193 6.12 -21.57 1.77
C LEU A 193 7.03 -22.41 0.88
N ALA A 194 6.52 -22.98 -0.21
CA ALA A 194 7.33 -23.71 -1.19
C ALA A 194 8.45 -22.84 -1.80
N SER A 195 8.14 -21.57 -2.11
CA SER A 195 9.14 -20.61 -2.59
C SER A 195 10.20 -20.30 -1.53
N MET A 196 9.81 -20.08 -0.27
CA MET A 196 10.74 -19.84 0.83
C MET A 196 11.62 -21.07 1.10
N THR A 197 11.03 -22.27 1.13
CA THR A 197 11.75 -23.54 1.27
C THR A 197 12.79 -23.72 0.16
N SER A 198 12.45 -23.38 -1.09
CA SER A 198 13.40 -23.42 -2.20
C SER A 198 14.58 -22.46 -2.02
N ARG A 199 14.33 -21.24 -1.52
CA ARG A 199 15.39 -20.24 -1.27
C ARG A 199 16.31 -20.69 -0.14
N VAL A 200 15.74 -21.15 0.97
CA VAL A 200 16.51 -21.63 2.12
C VAL A 200 17.30 -22.89 1.77
N ALA A 201 16.73 -23.82 1.00
CA ALA A 201 17.44 -25.00 0.53
C ALA A 201 18.69 -24.63 -0.31
N ALA A 202 18.58 -23.59 -1.15
CA ALA A 202 19.71 -23.09 -1.93
C ALA A 202 20.79 -22.42 -1.06
N GLU A 203 20.40 -21.69 -0.01
CA GLU A 203 21.33 -21.07 0.94
C GLU A 203 22.12 -22.12 1.74
N VAL A 204 21.46 -23.21 2.13
CA VAL A 204 22.06 -24.30 2.92
C VAL A 204 22.82 -25.30 2.03
N SER A 205 22.84 -25.09 0.71
CA SER A 205 23.43 -26.02 -0.26
C SER A 205 22.90 -27.45 -0.09
N ALA A 206 21.61 -27.58 0.24
CA ALA A 206 20.96 -28.87 0.42
C ALA A 206 20.95 -29.64 -0.91
N ALA A 207 21.12 -30.96 -0.85
CA ALA A 207 21.03 -31.81 -2.03
C ALA A 207 19.66 -31.64 -2.72
N PRO A 208 19.59 -31.63 -4.06
CA PRO A 208 18.33 -31.46 -4.79
C PRO A 208 17.30 -32.50 -4.35
N GLY A 209 16.18 -32.06 -3.78
CA GLY A 209 15.09 -32.93 -3.35
C GLY A 209 15.16 -33.44 -1.90
N ASN A 210 16.24 -33.19 -1.15
CA ASN A 210 16.30 -33.52 0.28
C ASN A 210 15.93 -32.31 1.15
N ILE A 211 14.63 -32.15 1.42
CA ILE A 211 14.13 -31.13 2.34
C ILE A 211 14.05 -31.76 3.73
N GLY A 212 15.08 -31.53 4.53
CA GLY A 212 15.12 -31.96 5.92
C GLY A 212 14.36 -31.00 6.86
N PRO A 213 14.06 -31.43 8.09
CA PRO A 213 13.30 -30.63 9.07
C PRO A 213 13.99 -29.30 9.44
N GLU A 214 15.32 -29.20 9.32
CA GLU A 214 16.04 -27.94 9.53
C GLU A 214 15.66 -26.87 8.49
N VAL A 215 15.57 -27.27 7.21
CA VAL A 215 15.22 -26.38 6.11
C VAL A 215 13.77 -25.92 6.27
N GLU A 216 12.87 -26.83 6.66
CA GLU A 216 11.46 -26.53 6.94
C GLU A 216 11.32 -25.52 8.07
N ALA A 217 11.94 -25.76 9.22
CA ALA A 217 11.87 -24.86 10.36
C ALA A 217 12.43 -23.46 10.03
N ARG A 218 13.56 -23.38 9.30
CA ARG A 218 14.15 -22.11 8.89
C ARG A 218 13.27 -21.37 7.86
N ALA A 219 12.62 -22.10 6.94
CA ALA A 219 11.70 -21.52 5.97
C ALA A 219 10.44 -20.96 6.64
N VAL A 220 9.81 -21.71 7.56
CA VAL A 220 8.67 -21.23 8.35
C VAL A 220 9.07 -19.98 9.14
N LYS A 221 10.21 -20.01 9.83
CA LYS A 221 10.64 -18.86 10.64
C LYS A 221 10.88 -17.62 9.80
N ALA A 222 11.51 -17.78 8.63
CA ALA A 222 11.72 -16.69 7.69
C ALA A 222 10.38 -16.13 7.17
N LEU A 223 9.38 -16.98 6.93
CA LEU A 223 8.05 -16.57 6.48
C LEU A 223 7.28 -15.83 7.58
N VAL A 224 7.30 -16.33 8.82
CA VAL A 224 6.70 -15.65 9.99
C VAL A 224 7.32 -14.26 10.15
N ASN A 225 8.65 -14.17 10.22
CA ASN A 225 9.33 -12.90 10.45
C ASN A 225 8.98 -11.84 9.40
N LYS A 226 8.78 -12.23 8.14
CA LYS A 226 8.34 -11.33 7.07
C LYS A 226 6.87 -10.95 7.16
N THR A 227 6.00 -11.89 7.53
CA THR A 227 4.55 -11.66 7.57
C THR A 227 4.15 -10.78 8.76
N VAL A 228 4.77 -10.98 9.92
CA VAL A 228 4.40 -10.30 11.18
C VAL A 228 5.26 -9.08 11.50
N GLU A 229 6.16 -8.65 10.60
CA GLU A 229 7.09 -7.54 10.83
C GLU A 229 6.36 -6.25 11.27
N ASN A 230 5.33 -5.86 10.51
CA ASN A 230 4.53 -4.66 10.80
C ASN A 230 3.80 -4.79 12.15
N TYR A 231 3.29 -5.98 12.47
CA TYR A 231 2.62 -6.26 13.74
C TYR A 231 3.58 -6.13 14.93
N VAL A 232 4.81 -6.65 14.81
CA VAL A 232 5.85 -6.52 15.84
C VAL A 232 6.24 -5.06 16.05
N GLN A 233 6.37 -4.29 14.97
CA GLN A 233 6.65 -2.86 15.05
C GLN A 233 5.49 -2.10 15.74
N TRP A 234 4.24 -2.42 15.40
CA TRP A 234 3.06 -1.85 16.05
C TRP A 234 3.00 -2.18 17.55
N CYS A 235 3.25 -3.43 17.94
CA CYS A 235 3.32 -3.82 19.36
C CYS A 235 4.43 -3.08 20.09
N THR A 236 5.61 -2.95 19.46
CA THR A 236 6.76 -2.23 20.01
C THR A 236 6.45 -0.76 20.22
N PHE A 237 5.71 -0.13 19.30
CA PHE A 237 5.26 1.25 19.43
C PHE A 237 4.37 1.44 20.68
N PHE A 238 3.44 0.52 20.91
CA PHE A 238 2.57 0.54 22.10
C PHE A 238 3.26 0.01 23.38
N LYS A 239 4.53 -0.40 23.29
CA LYS A 239 5.29 -1.04 24.38
C LYS A 239 4.60 -2.30 24.92
N MET A 240 3.96 -3.05 24.02
CA MET A 240 3.30 -4.31 24.31
C MET A 240 4.14 -5.47 23.79
N SER A 241 4.09 -6.61 24.47
CA SER A 241 4.71 -7.84 23.99
C SER A 241 3.87 -8.45 22.85
N PRO A 242 4.48 -8.79 21.70
CA PRO A 242 3.77 -9.49 20.63
C PRO A 242 3.42 -10.93 21.06
N ASN A 243 2.22 -11.39 20.71
CA ASN A 243 1.68 -12.71 21.09
C ASN A 243 2.19 -13.83 20.15
N LEU A 244 3.50 -13.85 19.88
CA LEU A 244 4.15 -14.75 18.92
C LEU A 244 4.80 -15.98 19.57
N PHE A 245 4.60 -16.17 20.87
CA PHE A 245 5.09 -17.35 21.58
C PHE A 245 3.95 -18.34 21.83
N PRO A 246 4.16 -19.63 21.53
CA PRO A 246 3.17 -20.65 21.82
C PRO A 246 2.99 -20.83 23.34
N PRO A 247 1.80 -21.30 23.78
CA PRO A 247 1.60 -21.80 25.14
C PRO A 247 2.54 -22.96 25.48
N GLU A 248 2.83 -23.17 26.77
CA GLU A 248 3.72 -24.23 27.25
C GLU A 248 3.28 -25.62 26.73
N GLY A 249 4.25 -26.42 26.24
CA GLY A 249 4.01 -27.78 25.76
C GLY A 249 3.51 -27.89 24.31
N ARG A 250 3.41 -26.79 23.57
CA ARG A 250 3.02 -26.78 22.14
C ARG A 250 4.24 -26.70 21.23
N ASP A 251 4.11 -27.28 20.03
CA ASP A 251 5.14 -27.20 19.00
C ASP A 251 5.27 -25.76 18.45
N HIS A 252 6.51 -25.24 18.47
CA HIS A 252 6.84 -23.91 17.95
C HIS A 252 6.60 -23.82 16.44
N ALA A 253 6.92 -24.86 15.67
CA ALA A 253 6.78 -24.82 14.21
C ALA A 253 5.30 -24.80 13.80
N GLN A 254 4.47 -25.63 14.45
CA GLN A 254 3.01 -25.59 14.28
C GLN A 254 2.44 -24.21 14.62
N PHE A 255 2.83 -23.61 15.75
CA PHE A 255 2.32 -22.29 16.15
C PHE A 255 2.74 -21.16 15.22
N ASP A 256 4.00 -21.18 14.77
CA ASP A 256 4.53 -20.26 13.76
C ASP A 256 3.70 -20.37 12.46
N MET A 257 3.32 -21.58 12.04
CA MET A 257 2.44 -21.79 10.88
C MET A 257 1.02 -21.26 11.13
N ILE A 258 0.45 -21.49 12.33
CA ILE A 258 -0.86 -20.92 12.72
C ILE A 258 -0.83 -19.38 12.61
N CYS A 259 0.25 -18.73 13.05
CA CYS A 259 0.40 -17.28 12.94
C CYS A 259 0.32 -16.81 11.48
N VAL A 260 1.05 -17.48 10.58
CA VAL A 260 1.06 -17.15 9.13
C VAL A 260 -0.32 -17.38 8.51
N CYS A 261 -0.91 -18.56 8.75
CA CYS A 261 -2.24 -18.93 8.26
C CYS A 261 -3.31 -17.92 8.69
N LEU A 262 -3.33 -17.57 9.99
CA LEU A 262 -4.27 -16.62 10.55
C LEU A 262 -4.13 -15.22 9.93
N TYR A 263 -2.89 -14.77 9.70
CA TYR A 263 -2.63 -13.47 9.07
C TYR A 263 -3.22 -13.41 7.66
N PHE A 264 -3.00 -14.44 6.84
CA PHE A 264 -3.51 -14.48 5.48
C PHE A 264 -5.03 -14.66 5.40
N LEU A 265 -5.63 -15.44 6.31
CA LEU A 265 -7.09 -15.55 6.40
C LEU A 265 -7.74 -14.20 6.75
N MET A 266 -7.22 -13.52 7.78
CA MET A 266 -7.63 -12.15 8.15
C MET A 266 -7.44 -11.18 6.97
N TRP A 267 -6.28 -11.19 6.34
CA TRP A 267 -5.97 -10.34 5.19
C TRP A 267 -6.91 -10.61 4.00
N GLY A 268 -7.25 -11.88 3.79
CA GLY A 268 -8.16 -12.34 2.75
C GLY A 268 -9.54 -11.69 2.83
N GLU A 269 -10.10 -11.53 4.03
CA GLU A 269 -11.44 -10.95 4.23
C GLU A 269 -11.45 -9.43 4.45
N ALA A 270 -10.30 -8.84 4.78
CA ALA A 270 -10.21 -7.41 5.08
C ALA A 270 -10.66 -6.48 3.93
N ALA A 271 -10.68 -6.95 2.66
CA ALA A 271 -11.10 -6.16 1.50
C ALA A 271 -10.52 -4.73 1.50
N ASN A 272 -11.35 -3.67 1.53
CA ASN A 272 -10.92 -2.27 1.55
C ASN A 272 -10.22 -1.85 2.86
N VAL A 273 -10.45 -2.58 3.96
CA VAL A 273 -9.79 -2.36 5.27
C VAL A 273 -8.28 -2.65 5.20
N ARG A 274 -7.79 -3.31 4.14
CA ARG A 274 -6.35 -3.48 3.88
C ARG A 274 -5.57 -2.17 3.79
N LEU A 275 -6.24 -1.06 3.50
CA LEU A 275 -5.64 0.27 3.50
C LEU A 275 -5.42 0.84 4.92
N LEU A 276 -5.92 0.16 5.95
CA LEU A 276 -5.78 0.49 7.36
C LEU A 276 -4.83 -0.53 8.03
N GLY A 277 -3.53 -0.46 7.75
CA GLY A 277 -2.55 -1.46 8.20
C GLY A 277 -2.50 -1.64 9.72
N GLU A 278 -2.74 -0.59 10.47
CA GLU A 278 -2.61 -0.50 11.91
C GLU A 278 -3.91 -0.98 12.58
N CYS A 279 -5.04 -0.76 11.91
CA CYS A 279 -6.29 -1.45 12.22
C CYS A 279 -6.13 -2.96 12.08
N LEU A 280 -5.46 -3.44 11.01
CA LEU A 280 -5.19 -4.86 10.85
C LEU A 280 -4.25 -5.41 11.93
N CYS A 281 -3.24 -4.63 12.34
CA CYS A 281 -2.37 -5.03 13.45
C CYS A 281 -3.16 -5.16 14.77
N TYR A 282 -4.11 -4.26 15.03
CA TYR A 282 -5.01 -4.35 16.18
C TYR A 282 -5.89 -5.61 16.12
N ILE A 283 -6.53 -5.88 14.97
CA ILE A 283 -7.35 -7.09 14.79
C ILE A 283 -6.50 -8.34 15.01
N TYR A 284 -5.34 -8.42 14.36
CA TYR A 284 -4.41 -9.55 14.47
C TYR A 284 -3.90 -9.76 15.90
N PHE A 285 -3.64 -8.66 16.64
CA PHE A 285 -3.24 -8.72 18.05
C PHE A 285 -4.25 -9.50 18.90
N HIS A 286 -5.54 -9.23 18.70
CA HIS A 286 -6.62 -9.88 19.44
C HIS A 286 -6.90 -11.29 18.93
N LEU A 287 -6.87 -11.53 17.62
CA LEU A 287 -7.00 -12.87 17.06
C LEU A 287 -5.92 -13.82 17.60
N LEU A 288 -4.68 -13.37 17.74
CA LEU A 288 -3.61 -14.19 18.33
C LEU A 288 -3.84 -14.47 19.82
N LYS A 289 -4.42 -13.53 20.58
CA LYS A 289 -4.81 -13.80 21.97
C LYS A 289 -5.88 -14.89 22.03
N ASP A 290 -6.87 -14.82 21.16
CA ASP A 290 -7.92 -15.83 21.09
C ASP A 290 -7.32 -17.20 20.73
N VAL A 291 -6.39 -17.28 19.77
CA VAL A 291 -5.64 -18.51 19.48
C VAL A 291 -4.88 -19.02 20.70
N GLN A 292 -4.16 -18.18 21.44
CA GLN A 292 -3.45 -18.60 22.65
C GLN A 292 -4.39 -19.16 23.73
N VAL A 293 -5.58 -18.58 23.88
CA VAL A 293 -6.62 -19.09 24.77
C VAL A 293 -7.12 -20.46 24.28
N LEU A 294 -7.35 -20.62 22.98
CA LEU A 294 -7.78 -21.88 22.37
C LEU A 294 -6.73 -22.99 22.50
N LEU A 295 -5.44 -22.64 22.41
CA LEU A 295 -4.32 -23.59 22.52
C LEU A 295 -3.88 -23.84 23.97
N SER A 296 -4.47 -23.17 24.96
CA SER A 296 -4.15 -23.34 26.38
C SER A 296 -4.41 -24.79 26.84
N PRO A 297 -3.58 -25.36 27.74
CA PRO A 297 -3.83 -26.70 28.29
C PRO A 297 -5.22 -26.85 28.94
N SER A 298 -5.76 -25.76 29.48
CA SER A 298 -7.10 -25.70 30.08
C SER A 298 -8.24 -25.74 29.05
N ALA A 299 -7.95 -25.53 27.77
CA ALA A 299 -8.94 -25.52 26.70
C ALA A 299 -9.51 -26.93 26.45
N GLY A 300 -8.68 -27.98 26.51
CA GLY A 300 -9.10 -29.35 26.20
C GLY A 300 -10.17 -29.94 27.14
N SER A 301 -10.38 -29.34 28.32
CA SER A 301 -11.37 -29.77 29.31
C SER A 301 -12.63 -28.90 29.35
N MET A 302 -12.69 -27.81 28.58
CA MET A 302 -13.86 -26.93 28.53
C MET A 302 -14.91 -27.47 27.56
N PRO A 303 -16.23 -27.32 27.87
CA PRO A 303 -17.28 -27.56 26.90
C PRO A 303 -17.05 -26.73 25.62
N TRP A 304 -17.34 -27.31 24.47
CA TRP A 304 -17.10 -26.68 23.18
C TRP A 304 -17.84 -25.35 23.02
N ALA A 305 -19.08 -25.27 23.52
CA ALA A 305 -19.83 -24.02 23.58
C ALA A 305 -19.07 -22.92 24.34
N THR A 306 -18.39 -23.27 25.44
CA THR A 306 -17.61 -22.34 26.28
C THR A 306 -16.31 -21.91 25.58
N LEU A 307 -15.64 -22.82 24.85
CA LEU A 307 -14.47 -22.48 24.02
C LEU A 307 -14.82 -21.53 22.89
N LYS A 308 -15.93 -21.81 22.18
CA LYS A 308 -16.48 -20.92 21.16
C LYS A 308 -16.85 -19.57 21.75
N THR A 309 -17.19 -19.50 23.05
CA THR A 309 -17.44 -18.22 23.74
C THR A 309 -16.22 -17.44 24.17
N LYS A 310 -15.07 -18.10 24.32
CA LYS A 310 -13.79 -17.48 24.70
C LYS A 310 -12.93 -17.07 23.51
N SER A 311 -13.10 -17.72 22.35
CA SER A 311 -12.79 -17.09 21.05
C SER A 311 -13.68 -15.85 20.95
N GLY A 312 -13.12 -14.65 20.79
CA GLY A 312 -13.74 -13.34 21.09
C GLY A 312 -14.99 -12.92 20.29
N TYR A 313 -15.74 -13.85 19.71
CA TYR A 313 -16.96 -13.66 18.91
C TYR A 313 -18.21 -13.83 19.77
N ALA A 314 -18.35 -12.97 20.78
CA ALA A 314 -19.55 -12.85 21.58
C ALA A 314 -20.24 -11.51 21.25
N GLY A 315 -21.18 -11.52 20.31
CA GLY A 315 -22.07 -10.39 20.11
C GLY A 315 -22.86 -10.03 21.39
N GLN A 316 -23.20 -8.75 21.55
CA GLN A 316 -24.16 -8.30 22.57
C GLN A 316 -25.49 -9.04 22.35
N GLY A 317 -25.96 -9.82 23.33
CA GLY A 317 -27.31 -10.40 23.33
C GLY A 317 -27.43 -11.92 23.39
N GLY A 318 -26.33 -12.68 23.46
CA GLY A 318 -26.39 -14.11 23.81
C GLY A 318 -26.96 -15.07 22.75
N GLN A 319 -27.44 -14.59 21.61
CA GLN A 319 -27.74 -15.42 20.43
C GLN A 319 -26.60 -15.30 19.42
N ARG A 320 -26.06 -16.45 18.98
CA ARG A 320 -24.86 -16.55 18.14
C ARG A 320 -25.18 -17.18 16.80
N ASN A 321 -24.94 -16.44 15.71
CA ASN A 321 -24.87 -17.01 14.37
C ASN A 321 -23.42 -17.44 14.10
N GLY A 322 -22.97 -18.51 14.75
CA GLY A 322 -21.65 -19.10 14.49
C GLY A 322 -21.62 -19.89 13.18
N GLY A 323 -22.12 -19.28 12.10
CA GLY A 323 -22.18 -19.83 10.75
C GLY A 323 -20.96 -19.43 9.91
N PRO A 324 -20.88 -19.92 8.66
CA PRO A 324 -19.95 -19.34 7.70
C PRO A 324 -20.17 -17.81 7.63
N TYR A 325 -19.13 -17.01 7.39
CA TYR A 325 -19.15 -15.53 7.27
C TYR A 325 -19.08 -14.70 8.56
N ALA A 326 -19.02 -15.32 9.76
CA ALA A 326 -19.03 -14.58 11.02
C ALA A 326 -17.87 -13.56 11.16
N PHE A 327 -16.67 -13.88 10.69
CA PHE A 327 -15.54 -12.94 10.73
C PHE A 327 -15.82 -11.67 9.92
N LEU A 328 -16.33 -11.85 8.70
CA LEU A 328 -16.66 -10.75 7.80
C LEU A 328 -17.73 -9.84 8.39
N GLU A 329 -18.81 -10.42 8.91
CA GLU A 329 -19.97 -9.67 9.43
C GLU A 329 -19.70 -8.98 10.77
N GLU A 330 -19.02 -9.66 11.69
CA GLU A 330 -18.84 -9.13 13.05
C GLU A 330 -17.57 -8.28 13.19
N VAL A 331 -16.50 -8.56 12.44
CA VAL A 331 -15.20 -7.88 12.61
C VAL A 331 -14.97 -6.85 11.52
N ILE A 332 -15.09 -7.22 10.24
CA ILE A 332 -14.70 -6.37 9.11
C ILE A 332 -15.81 -5.39 8.72
N GLN A 333 -17.06 -5.86 8.64
CA GLN A 333 -18.19 -5.05 8.18
C GLN A 333 -18.43 -3.79 9.02
N PRO A 334 -18.30 -3.77 10.36
CA PRO A 334 -18.47 -2.55 11.14
C PRO A 334 -17.45 -1.46 10.78
N ILE A 335 -16.18 -1.82 10.55
CA ILE A 335 -15.14 -0.87 10.13
C ILE A 335 -15.39 -0.41 8.70
N HIS A 336 -15.72 -1.35 7.81
CA HIS A 336 -16.03 -1.04 6.42
C HIS A 336 -17.23 -0.09 6.32
N ALA A 337 -18.27 -0.28 7.13
CA ALA A 337 -19.45 0.58 7.16
C ALA A 337 -19.10 2.03 7.54
N VAL A 338 -18.19 2.23 8.50
CA VAL A 338 -17.69 3.57 8.85
C VAL A 338 -16.94 4.19 7.68
N ALA A 339 -16.02 3.46 7.06
CA ALA A 339 -15.25 3.94 5.91
C ALA A 339 -16.15 4.27 4.70
N TRP A 340 -17.14 3.42 4.43
CA TRP A 340 -18.13 3.60 3.37
C TRP A 340 -18.96 4.87 3.59
N GLN A 341 -19.49 5.09 4.79
CA GLN A 341 -20.28 6.27 5.12
C GLN A 341 -19.47 7.57 5.02
N GLU A 342 -18.18 7.54 5.40
CA GLU A 342 -17.29 8.70 5.21
C GLU A 342 -16.98 8.95 3.73
N ALA A 343 -16.82 7.89 2.93
CA ALA A 343 -16.62 8.01 1.49
C ALA A 343 -17.85 8.59 0.79
N GLU A 344 -19.06 8.22 1.20
CA GLU A 344 -20.31 8.78 0.69
C GLU A 344 -20.43 10.28 1.03
N ASN A 345 -20.09 10.64 2.28
CA ASN A 345 -20.06 12.03 2.73
C ASN A 345 -19.04 12.90 1.99
N SER A 346 -18.05 12.31 1.32
CA SER A 346 -17.11 13.06 0.48
C SER A 346 -17.79 13.65 -0.78
N GLN A 347 -18.98 13.17 -1.17
CA GLN A 347 -19.68 13.54 -2.40
C GLN A 347 -18.78 13.44 -3.65
N LYS A 348 -18.05 12.32 -3.80
CA LYS A 348 -17.04 12.11 -4.86
C LYS A 348 -15.91 13.17 -4.84
N GLY A 349 -15.53 13.61 -3.64
CA GLY A 349 -14.49 14.61 -3.41
C GLY A 349 -14.93 16.08 -3.57
N LYS A 350 -16.23 16.35 -3.70
CA LYS A 350 -16.77 17.71 -3.79
C LYS A 350 -17.02 18.35 -2.42
N ALA A 351 -17.27 17.54 -1.38
CA ALA A 351 -17.50 18.06 -0.04
C ALA A 351 -16.21 18.68 0.54
N PRO A 352 -16.32 19.77 1.33
CA PRO A 352 -15.16 20.35 1.99
C PRO A 352 -14.47 19.29 2.85
N TYR A 353 -13.17 19.07 2.66
CA TYR A 353 -12.45 17.96 3.32
C TYR A 353 -12.52 18.01 4.87
N ARG A 354 -12.88 19.14 5.48
CA ARG A 354 -13.11 19.27 6.93
C ARG A 354 -14.38 18.56 7.43
N THR A 355 -15.28 18.13 6.55
CA THR A 355 -16.57 17.52 6.92
C THR A 355 -16.56 16.00 6.93
N TRP A 356 -15.50 15.34 6.43
CA TRP A 356 -15.40 13.88 6.32
C TRP A 356 -13.97 13.39 6.64
N ARG A 357 -13.83 12.09 6.95
CA ARG A 357 -12.55 11.43 7.26
C ARG A 357 -12.03 10.58 6.10
N THR A 358 -10.72 10.62 5.85
CA THR A 358 -10.06 9.68 4.92
C THR A 358 -9.70 8.36 5.60
N TYR A 359 -9.27 7.36 4.82
CA TYR A 359 -8.70 6.12 5.36
C TYR A 359 -7.50 6.42 6.29
N ASP A 360 -6.68 7.42 5.97
CA ASP A 360 -5.55 7.85 6.80
C ASP A 360 -6.02 8.39 8.16
N ASP A 361 -7.06 9.24 8.18
CA ASP A 361 -7.66 9.74 9.44
C ASP A 361 -8.20 8.59 10.31
N LEU A 362 -8.76 7.53 9.69
CA LEU A 362 -9.25 6.34 10.39
C LEU A 362 -8.10 5.46 10.90
N ASN A 363 -7.04 5.32 10.11
CA ASN A 363 -5.86 4.51 10.46
C ASN A 363 -5.06 5.17 11.59
N GLU A 364 -4.96 6.50 11.60
CA GLU A 364 -4.26 7.26 12.64
C GLU A 364 -4.84 7.00 14.04
N PHE A 365 -6.14 6.72 14.13
CA PHE A 365 -6.77 6.34 15.40
C PHE A 365 -6.09 5.11 16.05
N PHE A 366 -5.62 4.15 15.26
CA PHE A 366 -4.93 2.94 15.72
C PHE A 366 -3.48 3.16 16.13
N TRP A 367 -2.96 4.38 15.97
CA TRP A 367 -1.70 4.83 16.60
C TRP A 367 -1.92 5.46 17.98
N THR A 368 -3.16 5.57 18.46
CA THR A 368 -3.47 6.16 19.77
C THR A 368 -3.84 5.09 20.79
N SER A 369 -3.53 5.31 22.08
CA SER A 369 -3.92 4.38 23.15
C SER A 369 -5.43 4.20 23.29
N ARG A 370 -6.23 5.11 22.70
CA ARG A 370 -7.69 5.04 22.67
C ARG A 370 -8.20 3.90 21.79
N CYS A 371 -7.39 3.35 20.88
CA CYS A 371 -7.81 2.20 20.10
C CYS A 371 -8.10 0.97 20.98
N LEU A 372 -7.43 0.85 22.13
CA LEU A 372 -7.66 -0.20 23.12
C LEU A 372 -9.03 -0.07 23.81
N GLU A 373 -9.66 1.11 23.77
CA GLU A 373 -11.00 1.35 24.32
C GLU A 373 -12.12 0.78 23.41
N LEU A 374 -11.80 0.48 22.13
CA LEU A 374 -12.73 -0.18 21.21
C LEU A 374 -13.15 -1.57 21.70
N GLY A 375 -12.29 -2.22 22.49
CA GLY A 375 -12.53 -3.56 23.02
C GLY A 375 -12.40 -4.67 21.96
N TRP A 376 -12.52 -5.91 22.43
CA TRP A 376 -12.61 -7.10 21.61
C TRP A 376 -13.60 -8.08 22.27
N PRO A 377 -14.77 -8.36 21.67
CA PRO A 377 -15.29 -7.83 20.39
C PRO A 377 -15.61 -6.33 20.42
N TRP A 378 -15.93 -5.76 19.24
CA TRP A 378 -16.15 -4.32 19.07
C TRP A 378 -17.25 -3.76 19.98
N ARG A 379 -16.93 -2.69 20.71
CA ARG A 379 -17.93 -1.84 21.37
C ARG A 379 -18.52 -0.85 20.37
N LEU A 380 -19.59 -1.24 19.69
CA LEU A 380 -20.24 -0.43 18.65
C LEU A 380 -20.80 0.91 19.17
N GLU A 381 -20.97 1.05 20.48
CA GLU A 381 -21.34 2.30 21.15
C GLU A 381 -20.22 3.36 21.16
N HIS A 382 -18.98 2.96 20.87
CA HIS A 382 -17.83 3.86 20.87
C HIS A 382 -17.92 4.88 19.73
N GLY A 383 -17.51 6.13 19.99
CA GLY A 383 -17.62 7.24 19.02
C GLY A 383 -16.77 7.10 17.74
N PHE A 384 -15.97 6.04 17.63
CA PHE A 384 -15.32 5.62 16.38
C PHE A 384 -16.35 5.10 15.35
N PHE A 385 -17.32 4.31 15.81
CA PHE A 385 -18.39 3.71 15.01
C PHE A 385 -19.62 4.61 14.85
N ALA A 386 -19.62 5.78 15.50
CA ALA A 386 -20.73 6.72 15.40
C ALA A 386 -20.92 7.21 13.95
N LYS A 387 -22.17 7.20 13.47
CA LYS A 387 -22.52 7.65 12.13
C LYS A 387 -22.09 9.11 11.91
N PRO A 388 -21.48 9.42 10.75
CA PRO A 388 -21.04 10.76 10.44
C PRO A 388 -22.25 11.68 10.17
N ILE A 389 -22.21 12.93 10.66
CA ILE A 389 -23.26 13.92 10.39
C ILE A 389 -22.89 14.68 9.10
N PRO A 390 -23.73 14.67 8.05
CA PRO A 390 -23.47 15.39 6.81
C PRO A 390 -23.29 16.89 7.03
N ASN A 391 -22.38 17.51 6.28
CA ASN A 391 -22.18 18.96 6.19
C ASN A 391 -21.82 19.72 7.49
N LYS A 392 -21.53 19.03 8.60
CA LYS A 392 -21.07 19.67 9.85
C LYS A 392 -19.54 19.61 9.95
N PRO A 393 -18.84 20.75 10.12
CA PRO A 393 -17.39 20.73 10.32
C PRO A 393 -17.06 20.02 11.63
N ARG A 394 -16.12 19.07 11.60
CA ARG A 394 -15.59 18.43 12.81
C ARG A 394 -14.53 19.36 13.43
N THR A 395 -14.94 20.09 14.46
CA THR A 395 -14.08 21.02 15.20
C THR A 395 -13.18 20.35 16.23
N ASP A 396 -13.45 19.09 16.55
CA ASP A 396 -12.66 18.35 17.53
C ASP A 396 -11.43 17.81 16.82
N THR A 397 -10.27 18.44 17.03
CA THR A 397 -8.98 17.84 16.75
C THR A 397 -8.78 16.73 17.78
N ILE A 398 -8.49 15.51 17.32
CA ILE A 398 -7.94 14.50 18.22
C ILE A 398 -6.65 15.12 18.77
N ASP A 399 -6.60 15.43 20.06
CA ASP A 399 -5.32 15.65 20.73
C ASP A 399 -4.60 14.29 20.69
N CYS A 400 -3.90 13.97 19.59
CA CYS A 400 -3.19 12.70 19.35
C CYS A 400 -2.03 12.45 20.34
N PHE A 401 -1.82 13.33 21.32
CA PHE A 401 -0.84 13.15 22.39
C PHE A 401 -1.48 13.58 23.71
N PRO A 402 -1.61 12.69 24.71
CA PRO A 402 -2.05 13.10 26.02
C PRO A 402 -1.07 14.17 26.54
N ARG A 403 -1.59 15.38 26.83
CA ARG A 403 -0.89 16.32 27.69
C ARG A 403 -0.65 15.59 29.01
N PHE A 404 0.59 15.20 29.27
CA PHE A 404 1.07 14.94 30.62
C PHE A 404 0.94 16.25 31.41
N LYS A 405 -0.27 16.55 31.88
CA LYS A 405 -0.48 17.48 32.98
C LYS A 405 -0.01 16.73 34.21
N GLY A 406 1.24 16.97 34.60
CA GLY A 406 1.74 16.54 35.90
C GLY A 406 0.84 17.10 37.00
N LYS A 407 -0.10 16.30 37.47
CA LYS A 407 -0.56 16.32 38.84
C LYS A 407 -0.13 15.00 39.44
N ARG A 408 0.99 15.03 40.16
CA ARG A 408 1.30 14.01 41.15
C ARG A 408 0.14 13.99 42.14
N LYS A 409 -0.67 12.94 42.08
CA LYS A 409 -1.23 12.34 43.27
C LYS A 409 -0.83 10.87 43.21
N SER A 410 0.06 10.51 44.13
CA SER A 410 0.23 9.15 44.60
C SER A 410 -1.15 8.58 44.91
N ASP A 411 -1.46 7.42 44.35
CA ASP A 411 -2.16 6.32 45.00
C ASP A 411 -2.07 5.08 44.07
N ASP A 412 -2.10 3.92 44.70
CA ASP A 412 -1.41 2.70 44.29
C ASP A 412 -1.79 2.06 42.95
N HIS A 413 -0.80 1.39 42.35
CA HIS A 413 -0.95 0.52 41.19
C HIS A 413 -1.79 -0.72 41.53
N LYS A 414 -2.99 -0.81 40.93
CA LYS A 414 -3.61 -2.09 40.57
C LYS A 414 -4.03 -2.08 39.10
N PRO A 415 -3.74 -3.13 38.33
CA PRO A 415 -4.14 -3.22 36.92
C PRO A 415 -5.65 -3.39 36.81
N LEU A 416 -6.29 -2.50 36.06
CA LEU A 416 -7.72 -2.54 35.74
C LEU A 416 -8.00 -3.67 34.74
N LEU A 417 -8.32 -4.85 35.26
CA LEU A 417 -9.21 -5.82 34.60
C LEU A 417 -10.65 -5.44 34.96
N PRO A 418 -11.61 -5.40 34.02
CA PRO A 418 -13.00 -5.14 34.37
C PRO A 418 -13.65 -6.43 34.87
N THR A 419 -13.97 -6.47 36.17
CA THR A 419 -14.96 -7.42 36.75
C THR A 419 -16.37 -6.99 36.36
N GLY A 420 -17.22 -7.99 36.12
CA GLY A 420 -18.54 -7.82 35.53
C GLY A 420 -19.65 -7.29 36.46
N GLU A 421 -20.84 -7.30 35.85
CA GLU A 421 -22.19 -7.10 36.40
C GLU A 421 -22.66 -5.66 36.65
N ASN A 422 -23.51 -5.19 35.73
CA ASN A 422 -24.90 -4.86 36.08
C ASN A 422 -25.79 -4.81 34.83
N SER A 423 -26.77 -5.69 34.81
CA SER A 423 -27.87 -5.76 33.85
C SER A 423 -28.88 -4.64 34.14
N GLY A 424 -29.28 -3.90 33.11
CA GLY A 424 -30.37 -2.94 33.17
C GLY A 424 -30.71 -2.44 31.78
N GLY A 425 -31.81 -2.94 31.21
CA GLY A 425 -32.32 -2.52 29.91
C GLY A 425 -32.61 -1.02 29.87
N GLY A 426 -32.02 -0.34 28.90
CA GLY A 426 -32.27 1.07 28.62
C GLY A 426 -31.82 1.37 27.19
N GLU A 427 -32.69 2.00 26.42
CA GLU A 427 -32.42 2.46 25.05
C GLU A 427 -31.08 3.21 24.95
N ALA A 428 -30.31 2.89 23.91
CA ALA A 428 -28.99 3.45 23.67
C ALA A 428 -29.05 5.00 23.58
N LYS A 429 -28.48 5.68 24.58
CA LYS A 429 -28.35 7.14 24.58
C LYS A 429 -27.53 7.60 23.36
N PRO A 430 -27.92 8.69 22.68
CA PRO A 430 -27.15 9.21 21.55
C PRO A 430 -25.76 9.66 22.01
N VAL A 431 -24.72 9.17 21.31
CA VAL A 431 -23.31 9.52 21.54
C VAL A 431 -23.13 11.04 21.52
N ARG A 432 -22.63 11.61 22.62
CA ARG A 432 -22.41 13.06 22.78
C ARG A 432 -21.33 13.53 21.80
N GLN A 433 -21.44 14.79 21.34
CA GLN A 433 -20.59 15.33 20.28
C GLN A 433 -19.08 15.22 20.58
N GLY A 434 -18.66 15.32 21.84
CA GLY A 434 -17.26 15.22 22.27
C GLY A 434 -16.67 13.81 22.33
N ASP A 435 -17.49 12.76 22.18
CA ASP A 435 -17.01 11.37 22.16
C ASP A 435 -16.64 10.90 20.75
N ARG A 436 -16.97 11.69 19.71
CA ARG A 436 -16.72 11.35 18.32
C ARG A 436 -15.24 11.49 17.98
N CYS A 437 -14.74 10.55 17.19
CA CYS A 437 -13.37 10.61 16.70
C CYS A 437 -13.21 11.80 15.74
N GLY A 438 -12.38 12.76 16.18
CA GLY A 438 -12.08 14.01 15.52
C GLY A 438 -11.31 13.84 14.21
N LYS A 439 -11.05 14.96 13.53
CA LYS A 439 -10.18 14.97 12.35
C LYS A 439 -8.75 15.32 12.77
N THR A 440 -7.75 14.57 12.30
CA THR A 440 -6.39 14.69 12.81
C THR A 440 -5.55 15.72 12.05
N LEU A 441 -5.84 15.99 10.78
CA LEU A 441 -5.01 16.91 9.98
C LEU A 441 -5.76 18.03 9.24
N PHE A 442 -5.08 19.18 9.23
CA PHE A 442 -5.39 20.36 8.42
C PHE A 442 -5.17 20.07 6.93
N VAL A 443 -6.04 20.64 6.10
CA VAL A 443 -6.03 20.51 4.64
C VAL A 443 -5.27 21.65 4.03
N GLU A 444 -4.16 21.32 3.40
CA GLU A 444 -3.44 22.26 2.55
C GLU A 444 -4.30 22.78 1.38
N HIS A 445 -4.29 24.09 1.14
CA HIS A 445 -5.04 24.74 0.06
C HIS A 445 -4.48 24.36 -1.31
N ARG A 446 -5.10 23.41 -2.03
CA ARG A 446 -4.63 22.96 -3.36
C ARG A 446 -4.52 24.13 -4.35
N THR A 447 -3.29 24.55 -4.63
CA THR A 447 -2.93 25.59 -5.60
C THR A 447 -1.71 25.14 -6.40
N LEU A 448 -1.45 25.73 -7.56
CA LEU A 448 -0.24 25.43 -8.36
C LEU A 448 1.06 25.62 -7.54
N TRP A 449 1.05 26.57 -6.61
CA TRP A 449 2.15 26.84 -5.69
C TRP A 449 2.46 25.66 -4.74
N HIS A 450 1.54 24.70 -4.54
CA HIS A 450 1.85 23.48 -3.78
C HIS A 450 2.94 22.64 -4.45
N VAL A 451 2.99 22.57 -5.78
CA VAL A 451 4.03 21.82 -6.49
C VAL A 451 5.41 22.44 -6.23
N PHE A 452 5.50 23.77 -6.32
CA PHE A 452 6.73 24.51 -6.01
C PHE A 452 7.14 24.39 -4.54
N ARG A 453 6.17 24.47 -3.62
CA ARG A 453 6.39 24.31 -2.17
C ARG A 453 6.91 22.92 -1.84
N SER A 454 6.32 21.86 -2.40
CA SER A 454 6.66 20.47 -2.09
C SER A 454 8.05 20.09 -2.61
N PHE A 455 8.43 20.58 -3.79
CA PHE A 455 9.70 20.23 -4.44
C PHE A 455 10.73 21.37 -4.41
N SER A 456 10.64 22.30 -3.46
CA SER A 456 11.49 23.50 -3.41
C SER A 456 13.00 23.20 -3.45
N ARG A 457 13.42 22.09 -2.85
CA ARG A 457 14.83 21.65 -2.82
C ARG A 457 15.34 21.25 -4.20
N MET A 458 14.51 20.61 -5.00
CA MET A 458 14.84 20.21 -6.37
C MET A 458 14.99 21.45 -7.26
N TRP A 459 14.01 22.36 -7.19
CA TRP A 459 14.05 23.62 -7.94
C TRP A 459 15.28 24.46 -7.61
N LEU A 460 15.59 24.59 -6.31
CA LEU A 460 16.78 25.29 -5.85
C LEU A 460 18.06 24.65 -6.39
N PHE A 461 18.17 23.33 -6.29
CA PHE A 461 19.35 22.61 -6.78
C PHE A 461 19.56 22.82 -8.28
N LEU A 462 18.50 22.69 -9.09
CA LEU A 462 18.59 22.86 -10.55
C LEU A 462 18.97 24.30 -10.92
N ALA A 463 18.38 25.30 -10.27
CA ALA A 463 18.73 26.71 -10.52
C ALA A 463 20.18 27.02 -10.16
N VAL A 464 20.64 26.55 -8.99
CA VAL A 464 22.03 26.76 -8.52
C VAL A 464 23.03 26.02 -9.40
N ALA A 465 22.74 24.78 -9.80
CA ALA A 465 23.61 24.02 -10.68
C ALA A 465 23.75 24.69 -12.05
N LEU A 466 22.64 25.18 -12.63
CA LEU A 466 22.65 25.93 -13.88
C LEU A 466 23.48 27.22 -13.75
N GLN A 467 23.26 28.00 -12.68
CA GLN A 467 24.01 29.22 -12.40
C GLN A 467 25.51 28.95 -12.26
N ALA A 468 25.89 27.89 -11.54
CA ALA A 468 27.28 27.50 -11.36
C ALA A 468 27.95 27.13 -12.69
N MET A 469 27.29 26.32 -13.52
CA MET A 469 27.80 25.94 -14.85
C MET A 469 28.01 27.17 -15.75
N ILE A 470 27.06 28.12 -15.73
CA ILE A 470 27.17 29.36 -16.51
C ILE A 470 28.35 30.21 -16.05
N ILE A 471 28.54 30.38 -14.73
CA ILE A 471 29.64 31.18 -14.17
C ILE A 471 31.01 30.58 -14.52
N ILE A 472 31.15 29.25 -14.39
CA ILE A 472 32.41 28.55 -14.65
C ILE A 472 32.84 28.74 -16.12
N GLU A 473 31.92 28.53 -17.06
CA GLU A 473 32.21 28.66 -18.49
C GLU A 473 32.34 30.12 -18.93
N TRP A 474 31.67 31.06 -18.25
CA TRP A 474 31.79 32.48 -18.56
C TRP A 474 33.21 33.01 -18.35
N GLU A 475 33.86 32.64 -17.24
CA GLU A 475 35.22 33.10 -16.92
C GLU A 475 36.31 32.18 -17.49
N GLY A 476 35.98 30.94 -17.88
CA GLY A 476 36.91 30.00 -18.51
C GLY A 476 37.95 29.38 -17.56
N SER A 477 38.02 29.83 -16.30
CA SER A 477 38.88 29.26 -15.26
C SER A 477 38.21 29.27 -13.89
N ILE A 478 38.34 28.16 -13.15
CA ILE A 478 37.76 28.00 -11.81
C ILE A 478 38.58 28.71 -10.72
N THR A 479 39.85 29.01 -10.97
CA THR A 479 40.78 29.60 -9.98
C THR A 479 40.82 31.13 -10.01
N SER A 480 40.14 31.77 -10.97
CA SER A 480 40.12 33.23 -11.09
C SER A 480 39.35 33.88 -9.92
N GLU A 481 39.90 34.96 -9.36
CA GLU A 481 39.24 35.77 -8.31
C GLU A 481 37.88 36.32 -8.80
N LYS A 482 37.77 36.59 -10.11
CA LYS A 482 36.52 37.03 -10.74
C LYS A 482 35.45 35.94 -10.69
N THR A 483 35.84 34.67 -10.89
CA THR A 483 34.95 33.51 -10.77
C THR A 483 34.41 33.38 -9.36
N TRP A 484 35.28 33.45 -8.34
CA TRP A 484 34.87 33.41 -6.93
C TRP A 484 33.97 34.58 -6.52
N SER A 485 34.25 35.77 -7.04
CA SER A 485 33.42 36.96 -6.79
C SER A 485 32.03 36.80 -7.43
N LYS A 486 31.94 36.20 -8.62
CA LYS A 486 30.66 35.85 -9.27
C LYS A 486 29.96 34.68 -8.59
N MET A 487 30.68 33.71 -8.04
CA MET A 487 30.09 32.59 -7.28
C MET A 487 29.35 33.03 -6.01
N LEU A 488 29.68 34.20 -5.43
CA LEU A 488 28.89 34.79 -4.35
C LEU A 488 27.42 35.06 -4.76
N SER A 489 27.14 35.26 -6.06
CA SER A 489 25.76 35.39 -6.55
C SER A 489 24.94 34.13 -6.34
N ILE A 490 25.57 32.95 -6.25
CA ILE A 490 24.88 31.69 -5.94
C ILE A 490 24.29 31.75 -4.53
N MET A 491 24.96 32.41 -3.59
CA MET A 491 24.45 32.57 -2.22
C MET A 491 23.23 33.49 -2.17
N CYS A 492 23.18 34.50 -3.04
CA CYS A 492 21.99 35.34 -3.22
C CYS A 492 20.82 34.50 -3.74
N THR A 493 21.06 33.62 -4.71
CA THR A 493 20.04 32.71 -5.24
C THR A 493 19.54 31.73 -4.18
N ILE A 494 20.43 31.12 -3.39
CA ILE A 494 20.07 30.18 -2.33
C ILE A 494 19.23 30.87 -1.25
N SER A 495 19.69 32.01 -0.74
CA SER A 495 18.98 32.75 0.32
C SER A 495 17.65 33.32 -0.17
N GLY A 496 17.59 33.83 -1.41
CA GLY A 496 16.36 34.31 -2.03
C GLY A 496 15.33 33.20 -2.23
N ALA A 497 15.75 32.02 -2.70
CA ALA A 497 14.88 30.87 -2.84
C ALA A 497 14.38 30.33 -1.48
N GLN A 498 15.23 30.33 -0.45
CA GLN A 498 14.82 29.96 0.91
C GLN A 498 13.81 30.95 1.50
N PHE A 499 14.01 32.25 1.27
CA PHE A 499 13.05 33.27 1.65
C PHE A 499 11.72 33.10 0.91
N LEU A 500 11.75 32.91 -0.42
CA LEU A 500 10.56 32.64 -1.23
C LEU A 500 9.82 31.39 -0.73
N GLN A 501 10.54 30.32 -0.38
CA GLN A 501 9.94 29.13 0.19
C GLN A 501 9.17 29.45 1.49
N VAL A 502 9.78 30.18 2.42
CA VAL A 502 9.13 30.52 3.69
C VAL A 502 7.98 31.52 3.50
N LEU A 503 8.08 32.43 2.53
CA LEU A 503 6.99 33.32 2.13
C LEU A 503 5.77 32.51 1.65
N VAL A 504 5.98 31.58 0.71
CA VAL A 504 4.92 30.69 0.20
C VAL A 504 4.34 29.85 1.34
N ASP A 505 5.17 29.35 2.26
CA ASP A 505 4.67 28.60 3.40
C ASP A 505 3.79 29.44 4.32
N THR A 506 4.23 30.66 4.62
CA THR A 506 3.50 31.58 5.48
C THR A 506 2.16 31.95 4.85
N PHE A 507 2.11 32.14 3.53
CA PHE A 507 0.86 32.43 2.83
C PHE A 507 -0.09 31.21 2.81
N MET A 508 0.41 30.01 2.49
CA MET A 508 -0.42 28.81 2.39
C MET A 508 -0.97 28.32 3.73
N LEU A 509 -0.34 28.70 4.85
CA LEU A 509 -0.76 28.32 6.20
C LEU A 509 -1.68 29.33 6.88
N ILE A 510 -2.05 30.44 6.22
CA ILE A 510 -2.93 31.49 6.80
C ILE A 510 -4.25 30.89 7.34
N GLY A 511 -4.88 29.97 6.59
CA GLY A 511 -6.11 29.29 6.99
C GLY A 511 -5.96 28.24 8.10
N ALA A 512 -4.72 27.91 8.49
CA ALA A 512 -4.37 26.87 9.47
C ALA A 512 -3.96 27.43 10.84
N TYR A 513 -3.71 28.74 10.96
CA TYR A 513 -3.13 29.31 12.17
C TYR A 513 -3.98 29.13 13.43
N GLY A 514 -5.31 29.11 13.29
CA GLY A 514 -6.22 28.84 14.41
C GLY A 514 -6.18 27.40 14.93
N SER A 515 -5.75 26.43 14.11
CA SER A 515 -5.70 25.01 14.49
C SER A 515 -4.30 24.53 14.90
N LEU A 516 -3.26 25.33 14.67
CA LEU A 516 -1.88 24.94 14.94
C LEU A 516 -1.44 25.31 16.36
N LYS A 517 -0.57 24.50 16.97
CA LYS A 517 0.04 24.86 18.26
C LYS A 517 0.83 26.16 18.10
N VAL A 518 0.73 27.06 19.09
CA VAL A 518 1.41 28.37 19.12
C VAL A 518 2.90 28.26 18.78
N SER A 519 3.58 27.21 19.26
CA SER A 519 5.00 26.96 18.97
C SER A 519 5.31 26.81 17.47
N HIS A 520 4.40 26.23 16.68
CA HIS A 520 4.56 26.11 15.23
C HIS A 520 4.35 27.45 14.51
N VAL A 521 3.38 28.24 14.97
CA VAL A 521 3.09 29.57 14.43
C VAL A 521 4.28 30.50 14.69
N VAL A 522 4.79 30.55 15.92
CA VAL A 522 6.00 31.32 16.28
C VAL A 522 7.18 30.92 15.41
N ARG A 523 7.40 29.62 15.22
CA ARG A 523 8.50 29.12 14.37
C ARG A 523 8.41 29.62 12.94
N LEU A 524 7.21 29.64 12.38
CA LEU A 524 6.98 30.06 11.00
C LEU A 524 7.37 31.54 10.81
N PHE A 525 6.89 32.41 11.70
CA PHE A 525 7.26 33.83 11.69
C PHE A 525 8.76 34.03 11.93
N CYS A 526 9.38 33.34 12.89
CA CYS A 526 10.82 33.43 13.10
C CYS A 526 11.61 32.99 11.86
N LYS A 527 11.19 31.93 11.18
CA LYS A 527 11.81 31.50 9.91
C LYS A 527 11.66 32.57 8.83
N PHE A 528 10.52 33.26 8.76
CA PHE A 528 10.30 34.31 7.78
C PHE A 528 11.32 35.45 7.95
N PHE A 529 11.41 36.02 9.15
CA PHE A 529 12.32 37.14 9.41
C PHE A 529 13.80 36.75 9.31
N VAL A 530 14.19 35.57 9.79
CA VAL A 530 15.60 35.14 9.71
C VAL A 530 16.03 34.89 8.26
N ASN A 531 15.18 34.29 7.42
CA ASN A 531 15.53 34.09 6.00
C ASN A 531 15.52 35.42 5.23
N LEU A 532 14.62 36.34 5.55
CA LEU A 532 14.63 37.70 4.99
C LEU A 532 15.93 38.43 5.34
N ALA A 533 16.35 38.37 6.61
CA ALA A 533 17.60 39.00 7.06
C ALA A 533 18.81 38.42 6.33
N TRP A 534 18.89 37.09 6.17
CA TRP A 534 19.97 36.45 5.41
C TRP A 534 19.97 36.85 3.94
N PHE A 535 18.80 36.92 3.30
CA PHE A 535 18.68 37.36 1.92
C PHE A 535 19.19 38.80 1.73
N LEU A 536 18.69 39.74 2.54
CA LEU A 536 19.12 41.13 2.48
C LEU A 536 20.63 41.29 2.77
N ALA A 537 21.16 40.57 3.76
CA ALA A 537 22.57 40.62 4.11
C ALA A 537 23.48 40.09 2.99
N LEU A 538 23.14 38.94 2.39
CA LEU A 538 23.94 38.33 1.32
C LEU A 538 23.83 39.11 0.00
N THR A 539 22.64 39.60 -0.35
CA THR A 539 22.46 40.46 -1.53
C THR A 539 23.17 41.80 -1.35
N GLY A 540 23.10 42.42 -0.17
CA GLY A 540 23.87 43.63 0.15
C GLY A 540 25.38 43.40 0.07
N ALA A 541 25.87 42.28 0.62
CA ALA A 541 27.27 41.89 0.54
C ALA A 541 27.75 41.68 -0.91
N TYR A 542 26.93 41.04 -1.75
CA TYR A 542 27.22 40.86 -3.17
C TYR A 542 27.26 42.21 -3.92
N TYR A 543 26.28 43.09 -3.66
CA TYR A 543 26.23 44.41 -4.26
C TYR A 543 27.47 45.25 -3.91
N LEU A 544 27.88 45.26 -2.64
CA LEU A 544 29.08 45.97 -2.18
C LEU A 544 30.37 45.43 -2.80
N ARG A 545 30.42 44.12 -3.12
CA ARG A 545 31.58 43.49 -3.77
C ARG A 545 31.65 43.78 -5.26
N MET A 546 30.51 43.94 -5.94
CA MET A 546 30.44 44.08 -7.40
C MET A 546 30.39 45.55 -7.86
N ASN A 547 30.20 46.52 -6.96
CA ASN A 547 30.08 47.93 -7.31
C ASN A 547 31.44 48.51 -7.79
N PRO A 548 31.57 48.96 -9.05
CA PRO A 548 32.84 49.44 -9.62
C PRO A 548 33.35 50.76 -9.01
N GLY A 549 32.47 51.54 -8.37
CA GLY A 549 32.83 52.84 -7.78
C GLY A 549 33.28 52.78 -6.31
N ASN A 550 33.19 51.62 -5.66
CA ASN A 550 33.46 51.50 -4.23
C ASN A 550 34.30 50.24 -3.97
N SER A 551 35.63 50.36 -3.98
CA SER A 551 36.50 49.25 -3.64
C SER A 551 36.32 48.91 -2.15
N PRO A 552 35.81 47.72 -1.79
CA PRO A 552 35.56 47.42 -0.40
C PRO A 552 36.87 47.43 0.38
N SER A 553 36.86 48.11 1.53
CA SER A 553 38.01 48.17 2.43
C SER A 553 38.44 46.76 2.86
N GLY A 554 39.70 46.58 3.28
CA GLY A 554 40.21 45.26 3.71
C GLY A 554 39.31 44.59 4.75
N LEU A 555 38.77 45.37 5.70
CA LEU A 555 37.80 44.91 6.70
C LEU A 555 36.48 44.46 6.08
N GLN A 556 35.93 45.22 5.11
CA GLN A 556 34.69 44.84 4.42
C GLN A 556 34.84 43.52 3.65
N ARG A 557 36.00 43.27 3.03
CA ARG A 557 36.28 41.99 2.34
C ARG A 557 36.27 40.82 3.34
N VAL A 558 36.91 40.98 4.49
CA VAL A 558 36.92 39.95 5.55
C VAL A 558 35.52 39.70 6.10
N LEU A 559 34.74 40.76 6.32
CA LEU A 559 33.35 40.64 6.81
C LEU A 559 32.44 39.91 5.82
N ILE A 560 32.57 40.16 4.51
CA ILE A 560 31.79 39.46 3.47
C ILE A 560 32.13 37.97 3.44
N ILE A 561 33.42 37.63 3.51
CA ILE A 561 33.88 36.24 3.55
C ILE A 561 33.36 35.55 4.83
N LEU A 562 33.50 36.22 5.99
CA LEU A 562 33.00 35.70 7.26
C LEU A 562 31.49 35.46 7.24
N LEU A 563 30.70 36.41 6.74
CA LEU A 563 29.25 36.28 6.59
C LEU A 563 28.89 35.07 5.74
N THR A 564 29.61 34.86 4.64
CA THR A 564 29.41 33.73 3.72
C THR A 564 29.75 32.41 4.39
N VAL A 565 30.90 32.33 5.06
CA VAL A 565 31.35 31.12 5.78
C VAL A 565 30.39 30.77 6.92
N VAL A 566 29.90 31.76 7.66
CA VAL A 566 28.92 31.55 8.74
C VAL A 566 27.59 31.04 8.18
N TYR A 567 27.07 31.63 7.10
CA TYR A 567 25.84 31.17 6.47
C TYR A 567 25.96 29.72 5.96
N LEU A 568 27.03 29.42 5.22
CA LEU A 568 27.29 28.08 4.69
C LEU A 568 27.53 27.08 5.82
N GLY A 569 28.28 27.47 6.85
CA GLY A 569 28.56 26.64 8.02
C GLY A 569 27.29 26.28 8.79
N LEU A 570 26.45 27.27 9.10
CA LEU A 570 25.18 27.04 9.82
C LEU A 570 24.24 26.14 9.02
N THR A 571 24.13 26.37 7.72
CA THR A 571 23.27 25.55 6.84
C THR A 571 23.80 24.12 6.69
N ALA A 572 25.12 23.95 6.55
CA ALA A 572 25.78 22.64 6.48
C ALA A 572 25.64 21.86 7.79
N VAL A 573 25.90 22.49 8.93
CA VAL A 573 25.71 21.87 10.26
C VAL A 573 24.27 21.42 10.45
N GLY A 574 23.30 22.28 10.12
CA GLY A 574 21.88 21.93 10.16
C GLY A 574 21.52 20.76 9.25
N ALA A 575 22.06 20.73 8.02
CA ALA A 575 21.83 19.64 7.08
C ALA A 575 22.42 18.31 7.59
N THR A 576 23.67 18.30 8.06
CA THR A 576 24.37 17.11 8.54
C THR A 576 23.68 16.54 9.78
N LEU A 577 23.36 17.38 10.76
CA LEU A 577 22.78 16.92 12.03
C LEU A 577 21.35 16.37 11.89
N PHE A 578 20.53 16.94 10.99
CA PHE A 578 19.10 16.63 10.93
C PHE A 578 18.66 15.84 9.68
N ARG A 579 19.53 15.66 8.66
CA ARG A 579 19.22 14.83 7.49
C ARG A 579 19.85 13.43 7.55
N ILE A 580 21.05 13.30 8.11
CA ILE A 580 21.72 12.00 8.20
C ILE A 580 21.14 11.21 9.39
N PRO A 581 20.61 10.00 9.19
CA PRO A 581 19.99 9.21 10.26
C PRO A 581 20.91 8.94 11.45
N LEU A 582 22.22 8.73 11.23
CA LEU A 582 23.20 8.52 12.30
C LEU A 582 23.20 9.65 13.34
N PHE A 583 23.41 10.89 12.87
CA PHE A 583 23.48 12.05 13.75
C PHE A 583 22.12 12.38 14.35
N ARG A 584 21.05 12.20 13.58
CA ARG A 584 19.69 12.44 14.05
C ARG A 584 19.26 11.46 15.14
N ASN A 585 19.56 10.17 14.97
CA ASN A 585 19.31 9.14 15.97
C ASN A 585 20.11 9.39 17.24
N PHE A 586 21.34 9.88 17.11
CA PHE A 586 22.15 10.29 18.26
C PHE A 586 21.52 11.49 19.01
N ILE A 587 21.04 12.50 18.29
CA ILE A 587 20.35 13.67 18.88
C ILE A 587 19.01 13.26 19.52
N ASP A 588 18.30 12.31 18.92
CA ASP A 588 16.99 11.85 19.39
C ASP A 588 17.07 10.87 20.57
N ARG A 589 18.27 10.39 20.95
CA ARG A 589 18.47 9.65 22.21
C ARG A 589 18.01 10.49 23.40
N GLU A 590 17.31 9.84 24.33
CA GLU A 590 16.67 10.49 25.48
C GLU A 590 17.63 11.36 26.30
N GLY A 591 18.92 10.98 26.36
CA GLY A 591 19.96 11.75 27.04
C GLY A 591 20.22 13.14 26.45
N CYS A 592 20.23 13.30 25.12
CA CYS A 592 20.59 14.54 24.43
C CYS A 592 19.43 15.55 24.40
N THR A 593 18.19 15.07 24.36
CA THR A 593 17.00 15.95 24.30
C THR A 593 16.75 16.77 25.58
N ARG A 594 17.46 16.46 26.68
CA ARG A 594 17.39 17.23 27.94
C ARG A 594 18.06 18.59 27.85
N PHE A 595 19.03 18.78 26.95
CA PHE A 595 19.74 20.05 26.81
C PHE A 595 18.88 21.10 26.08
N PHE A 596 18.77 22.29 26.67
CA PHE A 596 17.95 23.39 26.15
C PHE A 596 18.32 23.80 24.73
N LEU A 597 19.63 23.90 24.42
CA LEU A 597 20.12 24.25 23.09
C LEU A 597 19.69 23.22 22.03
N ILE A 598 19.85 21.94 22.32
CA ILE A 598 19.45 20.85 21.41
C ILE A 598 17.94 20.91 21.14
N ARG A 599 17.13 21.24 22.15
CA ARG A 599 15.68 21.43 21.98
C ARG A 599 15.34 22.60 21.05
N ILE A 600 16.05 23.72 21.15
CA ILE A 600 15.88 24.87 20.24
C ILE A 600 16.32 24.51 18.82
N PHE A 601 17.49 23.90 18.66
CA PHE A 601 17.99 23.46 17.35
C PHE A 601 17.03 22.48 16.70
N LYS A 602 16.50 21.51 17.47
CA LYS A 602 15.49 20.58 17.00
C LYS A 602 14.18 21.29 16.63
N TRP A 603 13.72 22.26 17.42
CA TRP A 603 12.55 23.07 17.09
C TRP A 603 12.73 23.83 15.77
N TRP A 604 13.93 24.41 15.55
CA TRP A 604 14.28 25.14 14.33
C TRP A 604 14.37 24.24 13.08
N TYR A 605 15.07 23.10 13.19
CA TYR A 605 15.38 22.21 12.07
C TYR A 605 14.42 21.04 11.86
N GLN A 606 13.35 20.92 12.65
CA GLN A 606 12.34 19.87 12.47
C GLN A 606 11.83 19.83 11.02
N ALA A 607 12.03 18.69 10.35
CA ALA A 607 11.59 18.47 8.98
C ALA A 607 10.06 18.54 8.86
N ARG A 608 9.57 19.05 7.73
CA ARG A 608 8.13 19.23 7.45
C ARG A 608 7.39 17.93 7.15
N LEU A 609 8.11 16.94 6.63
CA LEU A 609 7.64 15.59 6.34
C LEU A 609 7.93 14.75 7.59
N TYR A 610 6.96 14.64 8.49
CA TYR A 610 7.10 13.86 9.71
C TYR A 610 6.08 12.73 9.69
N VAL A 611 6.49 11.59 9.15
CA VAL A 611 5.83 10.30 9.39
C VAL A 611 6.40 9.80 10.71
N GLY A 612 5.70 10.02 11.82
CA GLY A 612 6.02 9.44 13.13
C GLY A 612 7.36 9.82 13.80
N ARG A 613 7.44 9.58 15.12
CA ARG A 613 8.67 9.75 15.92
C ARG A 613 9.48 8.47 15.89
N GLY A 614 10.72 8.53 15.41
CA GLY A 614 11.60 7.35 15.37
C GLY A 614 11.42 6.44 14.16
N MET A 615 10.52 6.78 13.23
CA MET A 615 10.37 6.09 11.93
C MET A 615 11.39 6.62 10.90
N TYR A 616 12.66 6.64 11.27
CA TYR A 616 13.71 7.02 10.33
C TYR A 616 14.21 5.80 9.59
N GLU A 617 14.46 5.98 8.30
CA GLU A 617 15.13 5.00 7.49
C GLU A 617 16.47 4.60 8.11
N THR A 618 16.83 3.32 7.93
CA THR A 618 18.13 2.83 8.35
C THR A 618 19.23 3.65 7.68
N THR A 619 20.33 3.89 8.39
CA THR A 619 21.49 4.62 7.85
C THR A 619 21.98 4.00 6.53
N PHE A 620 21.99 2.67 6.45
CA PHE A 620 22.42 1.96 5.25
C PHE A 620 21.51 2.23 4.05
N ALA A 621 20.18 2.19 4.25
CA ALA A 621 19.23 2.55 3.20
C ALA A 621 19.40 4.01 2.76
N TYR A 622 19.62 4.93 3.70
CA TYR A 622 19.90 6.33 3.39
C TYR A 622 21.18 6.52 2.57
N ILE A 623 22.27 5.82 2.91
CA ILE A 623 23.53 5.87 2.14
C ILE A 623 23.31 5.35 0.73
N LYS A 624 22.64 4.19 0.58
CA LYS A 624 22.33 3.60 -0.73
C LYS A 624 21.52 4.57 -1.60
N TYR A 625 20.48 5.18 -1.03
CA TYR A 625 19.66 6.19 -1.70
C TYR A 625 20.47 7.44 -2.06
N SER A 626 21.34 7.92 -1.16
CA SER A 626 22.19 9.08 -1.41
C SER A 626 23.19 8.82 -2.55
N LEU A 627 23.81 7.64 -2.59
CA LEU A 627 24.72 7.24 -3.66
C LEU A 627 24.02 7.21 -5.02
N PHE A 628 22.80 6.69 -5.09
CA PHE A 628 21.98 6.69 -6.31
C PHE A 628 21.83 8.11 -6.88
N TRP A 629 21.43 9.07 -6.04
CA TRP A 629 21.25 10.46 -6.49
C TRP A 629 22.57 11.16 -6.79
N ILE A 630 23.64 10.91 -6.04
CA ILE A 630 24.95 11.52 -6.31
C ILE A 630 25.45 11.11 -7.70
N VAL A 631 25.40 9.82 -8.04
CA VAL A 631 25.84 9.32 -9.34
C VAL A 631 24.98 9.92 -10.46
N LEU A 632 23.65 9.88 -10.31
CA LEU A 632 22.71 10.43 -11.27
C LEU A 632 22.97 11.92 -11.53
N LEU A 633 23.13 12.71 -10.47
CA LEU A 633 23.33 14.16 -10.57
C LEU A 633 24.68 14.53 -11.18
N ILE A 634 25.75 13.79 -10.89
CA ILE A 634 27.07 14.00 -11.52
C ILE A 634 26.98 13.78 -13.03
N LEU A 635 26.37 12.67 -13.46
CA LEU A 635 26.19 12.35 -14.88
C LEU A 635 25.34 13.42 -15.58
N LYS A 636 24.20 13.79 -14.99
CA LYS A 636 23.32 14.85 -15.49
C LYS A 636 24.06 16.17 -15.67
N ILE A 637 24.76 16.63 -14.63
CA ILE A 637 25.48 17.92 -14.67
C ILE A 637 26.59 17.87 -15.70
N GLY A 638 27.35 16.77 -15.78
CA GLY A 638 28.41 16.59 -16.77
C GLY A 638 27.89 16.72 -18.21
N VAL A 639 26.81 16.02 -18.53
CA VAL A 639 26.19 16.06 -19.87
C VAL A 639 25.56 17.42 -20.15
N SER A 640 24.83 18.00 -19.19
CA SER A 640 24.23 19.34 -19.33
C SER A 640 25.30 20.42 -19.56
N TYR A 641 26.43 20.33 -18.86
CA TYR A 641 27.53 21.28 -19.04
C TYR A 641 28.11 21.20 -20.46
N GLN A 642 28.44 20.00 -20.93
CA GLN A 642 29.08 19.80 -22.24
C GLN A 642 28.16 20.14 -23.41
N TYR A 643 26.90 19.70 -23.37
CA TYR A 643 26.00 19.76 -24.53
C TYR A 643 24.99 20.91 -24.49
N GLN A 644 24.68 21.45 -23.31
CA GLN A 644 23.67 22.51 -23.17
C GLN A 644 24.35 23.86 -22.86
N VAL A 645 25.14 23.95 -21.79
CA VAL A 645 25.66 25.25 -21.31
C VAL A 645 26.84 25.76 -22.15
N LYS A 646 27.85 24.90 -22.38
CA LYS A 646 29.07 25.26 -23.12
C LYS A 646 28.82 25.83 -24.52
N PRO A 647 28.01 25.21 -25.40
CA PRO A 647 27.79 25.75 -26.75
C PRO A 647 27.00 27.07 -26.76
N LEU A 648 26.22 27.38 -25.72
CA LEU A 648 25.39 28.59 -25.67
C LEU A 648 26.16 29.84 -25.22
N ILE A 649 27.26 29.68 -24.47
CA ILE A 649 27.95 30.82 -23.87
C ILE A 649 28.73 31.63 -24.89
N SER A 650 29.32 30.99 -25.91
CA SER A 650 30.01 31.71 -26.99
C SER A 650 29.05 32.62 -27.78
N PRO A 651 27.92 32.13 -28.33
CA PRO A 651 26.90 32.98 -28.95
C PRO A 651 26.36 34.07 -28.02
N THR A 652 26.14 33.75 -26.73
CA THR A 652 25.64 34.71 -25.73
C THR A 652 26.63 35.87 -25.52
N LYS A 653 27.94 35.58 -25.42
CA LYS A 653 28.99 36.61 -25.34
C LYS A 653 29.00 37.48 -26.58
N THR A 654 28.85 36.90 -27.78
CA THR A 654 28.79 37.64 -29.03
C THR A 654 27.59 38.60 -29.06
N ILE A 655 26.39 38.13 -28.72
CA ILE A 655 25.16 38.95 -28.68
C ILE A 655 25.31 40.12 -27.71
N ILE A 656 25.89 39.89 -26.53
CA ILE A 656 26.13 40.94 -25.54
C ILE A 656 27.24 41.90 -26.00
N SER A 657 28.25 41.41 -26.73
CA SER A 657 29.35 42.24 -27.23
C SER A 657 28.96 43.18 -28.38
N LEU A 658 27.86 42.90 -29.08
CA LEU A 658 27.33 43.76 -30.16
C LEU A 658 26.89 45.16 -29.67
N ASP A 659 26.70 45.32 -28.35
CA ASP A 659 26.25 46.56 -27.70
C ASP A 659 27.40 47.55 -27.41
N PHE A 660 28.67 47.14 -27.53
CA PHE A 660 29.82 48.00 -27.17
C PHE A 660 30.23 49.02 -28.24
N ASP A 661 29.58 49.04 -29.41
CA ASP A 661 29.96 49.90 -30.54
C ASP A 661 28.75 50.74 -31.00
N GLU A 662 28.37 51.74 -30.19
CA GLU A 662 27.34 52.75 -30.50
C GLU A 662 27.54 53.43 -31.87
N ALA A 663 28.75 53.37 -32.42
CA ALA A 663 29.11 53.98 -33.70
C ALA A 663 28.82 53.11 -34.95
N LYS A 664 28.46 51.81 -34.83
CA LYS A 664 28.40 50.91 -36.01
C LYS A 664 27.17 50.01 -36.18
N CYS A 665 26.25 49.87 -35.22
CA CYS A 665 25.14 48.92 -35.39
C CYS A 665 23.79 49.56 -35.76
N ALA A 666 23.48 49.55 -37.06
CA ALA A 666 22.14 49.73 -37.61
C ALA A 666 21.40 48.38 -37.69
N ILE A 667 21.00 47.79 -36.56
CA ILE A 667 20.03 46.68 -36.56
C ILE A 667 18.78 47.13 -35.80
N VAL A 668 17.84 47.71 -36.54
CA VAL A 668 16.51 48.05 -36.03
C VAL A 668 15.66 46.78 -36.03
N TYR A 669 15.47 46.17 -34.87
CA TYR A 669 14.52 45.07 -34.69
C TYR A 669 13.10 45.57 -34.96
N LYS A 670 12.48 45.13 -36.07
CA LYS A 670 11.09 45.46 -36.45
C LYS A 670 10.02 44.63 -35.70
N TRP A 671 10.41 43.84 -34.69
CA TRP A 671 9.46 43.05 -33.91
C TRP A 671 8.79 43.97 -32.86
N LYS A 672 7.49 44.22 -33.05
CA LYS A 672 6.66 45.23 -32.38
C LYS A 672 6.80 45.24 -30.84
N ASP A 673 7.28 46.38 -30.31
CA ASP A 673 6.83 47.21 -29.17
C ASP A 673 6.17 46.62 -27.90
N VAL A 674 6.06 45.31 -27.70
CA VAL A 674 5.41 44.75 -26.50
C VAL A 674 6.39 44.52 -25.34
N ILE A 675 7.70 44.40 -25.62
CA ILE A 675 8.70 44.00 -24.60
C ILE A 675 9.89 44.98 -24.48
N SER A 676 10.03 45.99 -25.35
CA SER A 676 11.27 46.79 -25.40
C SER A 676 11.00 48.30 -25.57
N CYS A 677 10.70 48.99 -24.46
CA CYS A 677 10.89 50.45 -24.37
C CYS A 677 12.35 50.83 -24.04
N ARG A 678 13.24 49.84 -23.85
CA ARG A 678 14.67 50.04 -23.58
C ARG A 678 15.47 49.01 -24.37
N ARG A 679 16.51 49.46 -25.07
CA ARG A 679 17.41 48.72 -25.98
C ARG A 679 18.23 47.65 -25.25
N ASP A 680 17.59 46.68 -24.61
CA ASP A 680 18.30 45.57 -24.00
C ASP A 680 17.94 44.30 -24.78
N HIS A 681 18.93 43.58 -25.33
CA HIS A 681 18.78 42.33 -26.12
C HIS A 681 18.16 41.14 -25.33
N VAL A 682 17.48 41.40 -24.22
CA VAL A 682 16.90 40.45 -23.26
C VAL A 682 15.92 39.50 -23.93
N GLY A 683 15.08 39.98 -24.85
CA GLY A 683 14.13 39.13 -25.57
C GLY A 683 14.81 38.08 -26.46
N THR A 684 15.87 38.46 -27.18
CA THR A 684 16.68 37.56 -28.01
C THR A 684 17.42 36.53 -27.15
N LEU A 685 18.00 36.98 -26.02
CA LEU A 685 18.67 36.09 -25.06
C LEU A 685 17.68 35.09 -24.44
N LEU A 686 16.48 35.54 -24.08
CA LEU A 686 15.44 34.68 -23.53
C LEU A 686 14.98 33.65 -24.55
N ALA A 687 14.81 34.03 -25.82
CA ALA A 687 14.46 33.10 -26.90
C ALA A 687 15.56 32.05 -27.16
N LEU A 688 16.84 32.43 -27.04
CA LEU A 688 17.97 31.51 -27.18
C LEU A 688 18.04 30.49 -26.03
N TRP A 689 17.86 30.96 -24.79
CA TRP A 689 18.02 30.12 -23.59
C TRP A 689 16.77 29.31 -23.23
N ALA A 690 15.56 29.79 -23.51
CA ALA A 690 14.32 29.16 -23.06
C ALA A 690 14.17 27.69 -23.50
N PRO A 691 14.42 27.29 -24.76
CA PRO A 691 14.34 25.89 -25.17
C PRO A 691 15.35 25.00 -24.43
N VAL A 692 16.58 25.50 -24.24
CA VAL A 692 17.66 24.75 -23.58
C VAL A 692 17.39 24.57 -22.10
N VAL A 693 16.89 25.61 -21.42
CA VAL A 693 16.47 25.53 -20.02
C VAL A 693 15.29 24.56 -19.85
N MET A 694 14.35 24.54 -20.80
CA MET A 694 13.24 23.57 -20.78
C MET A 694 13.74 22.12 -20.88
N VAL A 695 14.66 21.85 -21.82
CA VAL A 695 15.31 20.54 -21.94
C VAL A 695 16.08 20.18 -20.67
N TYR A 696 16.85 21.12 -20.10
CA TYR A 696 17.59 20.93 -18.85
C TYR A 696 16.70 20.48 -17.68
N LEU A 697 15.50 21.07 -17.56
CA LEU A 697 14.53 20.69 -16.53
C LEU A 697 13.95 19.30 -16.79
N MET A 698 13.53 19.02 -18.03
CA MET A 698 12.91 17.76 -18.45
C MET A 698 13.87 16.57 -18.35
N ASP A 699 15.13 16.76 -18.72
CA ASP A 699 16.16 15.70 -18.79
C ASP A 699 16.38 15.00 -17.44
N THR A 700 16.03 15.64 -16.31
CA THR A 700 16.07 14.99 -14.98
C THR A 700 15.25 13.69 -14.94
N MET A 701 14.11 13.65 -15.64
CA MET A 701 13.26 12.47 -15.74
C MET A 701 13.93 11.37 -16.55
N LEU A 702 14.63 11.71 -17.63
CA LEU A 702 15.32 10.76 -18.50
C LEU A 702 16.45 10.05 -17.75
N TRP A 703 17.30 10.81 -17.05
CA TRP A 703 18.36 10.25 -16.22
C TRP A 703 17.83 9.40 -15.07
N TYR A 704 16.71 9.81 -14.47
CA TYR A 704 16.05 9.03 -13.43
C TYR A 704 15.55 7.68 -13.96
N SER A 705 14.80 7.68 -15.07
CA SER A 705 14.27 6.44 -15.67
C SER A 705 15.38 5.48 -16.09
N ALA A 706 16.48 5.99 -16.64
CA ALA A 706 17.63 5.17 -17.02
C ALA A 706 18.30 4.52 -15.80
N MET A 707 18.59 5.30 -14.76
CA MET A 707 19.22 4.79 -13.53
C MET A 707 18.29 3.86 -12.74
N GLU A 708 16.99 4.17 -12.67
CA GLU A 708 15.98 3.31 -12.04
C GLU A 708 15.90 1.96 -12.76
N SER A 709 15.94 1.93 -14.09
CA SER A 709 15.96 0.70 -14.87
C SER A 709 17.19 -0.15 -14.57
N ILE A 710 18.39 0.45 -14.50
CA ILE A 710 19.63 -0.26 -14.16
C ILE A 710 19.55 -0.85 -12.75
N VAL A 711 19.12 -0.05 -11.77
CA VAL A 711 18.97 -0.51 -10.38
C VAL A 711 17.88 -1.59 -10.28
N GLY A 712 16.80 -1.45 -11.05
CA GLY A 712 15.72 -2.42 -11.16
C GLY A 712 16.21 -3.77 -11.70
N ILE A 713 17.04 -3.77 -12.75
CA ILE A 713 17.67 -4.98 -13.30
C ILE A 713 18.57 -5.65 -12.25
N VAL A 714 19.43 -4.88 -11.57
CA VAL A 714 20.30 -5.41 -10.51
C VAL A 714 19.48 -5.94 -9.33
N GLY A 715 18.41 -5.24 -8.95
CA GLY A 715 17.47 -5.65 -7.92
C GLY A 715 16.76 -6.95 -8.28
N GLY A 716 16.26 -7.04 -9.52
CA GLY A 716 15.62 -8.23 -10.08
C GLY A 716 16.55 -9.42 -10.10
N ALA A 717 17.78 -9.25 -10.59
CA ALA A 717 18.80 -10.29 -10.59
C ALA A 717 19.15 -10.78 -9.18
N LYS A 718 19.33 -9.86 -8.21
CA LYS A 718 19.57 -10.22 -6.80
C LYS A 718 18.41 -10.98 -6.17
N GLN A 719 17.18 -10.59 -6.50
CA GLN A 719 15.98 -11.26 -6.01
C GLN A 719 15.66 -12.53 -6.80
N ARG A 720 16.47 -12.87 -7.81
CA ARG A 720 16.25 -14.02 -8.69
C ARG A 720 14.81 -13.99 -9.27
N LEU A 721 14.29 -12.78 -9.51
CA LEU A 721 12.99 -12.58 -10.15
C LEU A 721 13.09 -13.10 -11.59
N GLY A 722 12.22 -14.05 -11.95
CA GLY A 722 12.32 -14.80 -13.21
C GLY A 722 13.14 -16.08 -13.13
N GLU A 723 13.85 -16.34 -12.03
CA GLU A 723 14.49 -17.63 -11.73
C GLU A 723 13.49 -18.65 -11.16
N VAL A 724 12.19 -18.46 -11.45
CA VAL A 724 11.21 -19.54 -11.29
C VAL A 724 11.56 -20.58 -12.35
N LYS A 725 12.56 -21.39 -12.03
CA LYS A 725 12.63 -22.77 -12.46
C LYS A 725 11.43 -23.44 -11.81
N PHE A 726 10.25 -23.26 -12.40
CA PHE A 726 9.31 -24.35 -12.33
C PHE A 726 10.06 -25.53 -12.93
N PRO A 727 10.25 -26.64 -12.20
CA PRO A 727 10.76 -27.85 -12.82
C PRO A 727 9.88 -28.23 -14.02
N PHE A 728 8.63 -27.75 -14.04
CA PHE A 728 7.72 -27.77 -15.18
C PHE A 728 8.35 -27.27 -16.49
N THR A 729 9.07 -26.14 -16.56
CA THR A 729 9.67 -25.67 -17.84
C THR A 729 10.84 -26.53 -18.27
N THR A 730 11.68 -27.00 -17.34
CA THR A 730 12.76 -27.95 -17.68
C THR A 730 12.25 -29.35 -18.03
N HIS A 731 11.16 -29.80 -17.41
CA HIS A 731 10.58 -31.12 -17.64
C HIS A 731 9.64 -31.15 -18.86
N THR A 732 8.98 -30.03 -19.19
CA THR A 732 8.27 -29.87 -20.47
C THR A 732 9.24 -29.65 -21.63
N LEU A 733 10.37 -28.94 -21.44
CA LEU A 733 11.42 -28.88 -22.47
C LEU A 733 12.14 -30.22 -22.68
N SER A 734 12.22 -31.09 -21.66
CA SER A 734 12.72 -32.46 -21.83
C SER A 734 11.68 -33.38 -22.47
N LEU A 735 10.39 -33.22 -22.12
CA LEU A 735 9.28 -33.96 -22.74
C LEU A 735 8.94 -33.50 -24.16
N LEU A 736 9.27 -32.27 -24.54
CA LEU A 736 9.20 -31.78 -25.93
C LEU A 736 10.44 -32.15 -26.75
N LYS A 737 11.50 -32.66 -26.09
CA LYS A 737 12.72 -33.17 -26.73
C LYS A 737 12.72 -34.69 -26.90
N SER A 738 11.90 -35.41 -26.14
CA SER A 738 11.59 -36.84 -26.33
C SER A 738 10.36 -36.98 -27.22
#